data_AF-A0A947G1W1-F1
#
_entry.id   AF-A0A947G1W1-F1
#
_cell.length_a   1.000
_cell.length_b   1.000
_cell.length_c   1.000
_cell.angle_alpha   90.00
_cell.angle_beta   90.00
_cell.angle_gamma   90.00
#
_symmetry.space_group_name_H-M   'P 1'
#
loop_
_entity.id
_entity.type
_entity.pdbx_description
1 polymer ?
#
loop_
_entity_poly.entity_id
_entity_poly.type
_entity_poly.pdbx_seq_one_letter_code
_entity_poly.pdbx_strand_id
1 'polypeptide(L)'
;GACCAPDGTCEVATAAGCAFSGGVFQGDGTNCDPNPCPQPMGACCFDDGSCTVDEGVVCVDAGGVFQGDGTTCATVTCPQPGACCLPDGACTQSMVLGGADCAGAYQGDDTTCAMVTCPQPGACCLPDGSCVLSAVVGGGDCEGAYQGDGTECETVECPTPSGFVGASLELVEDDGPGGNWTWRVYADFKGIDDVLLAVGAVPPTGELLFQSDAPLVNDGGVLAGTKDEDFPAEGFSGPRDSWVAIGDDLSFPSPTDYTPDFAGSDGKASVILGTAFSETNGGWFNNVPSTPVQGTHLLIAQFTLPSGSSFSLSGLVFWQNVPSFAVWTPEGEDFIASFFEVSIDPVATGACCLLDGSCSVDSPAACEFFAGTYQGDGTDCDAVECPQPMGACCFDDGSCTIETEDGCLAAGGISAGIGVLCEFGVCPQPGACCFEDGSCTLATGVGGADCVGVYQGDDTRCETAECPQPGACCLPDGSCVQAGVLGGADCEGVYQGDDTVCETVSCPQPGACCLDDGSCVQSAVLGGGDCAGVYQGDDTVCETVSCPQPGACCFPDGSCEQSSVIGGADCAGVYQGDDTDCGTAGVCPQPGACCFDDGSCAQSTVVGGSDCAGVYQGDDTTCATVQCPQPGACCLPDGSCVQSSVTGGADCAGAYQGDSTLCATVECPQPSGFLGASLELVEDDGPGGDWTWRVFIDFEGPTDVLLAVGSIADAVELRFDSDTPLINDGGVLAGTKAEDFPSGDFAGPRDSWVTIGDDLGFPSPTDYSPGFAGSDGKASVILGTTFSANDGGWFNNVPTTPVQGVHILVAQFTVASGSNFSLYGLAFWQPDPTFTLWDPEGEDFNTSFFEVSIEPPVTGACCTLDGMTCTVETAASCSFLGGIYRGDGTGCDAVECIPSGACCLPDGACVVESVEDCLAAGGVPQGIGLPCADAQCPQPGACCLLDGSCEIVPEVGGADCAGVYLGDNTTCDDGMCPAACVPSPDGDTDGDGFTDFNDLLNVLARWGLCMLPPGFECLGDVDCDGQVDFSDLKVVLAKWNPPGG
;
A
#
# COMPACT_ATOMS: atom_id res chain seq x y z
N GLY A 1 25.12 -47.79 -73.59
CA GLY A 1 25.10 -46.42 -73.07
C GLY A 1 23.87 -46.27 -72.22
N ALA A 2 23.89 -45.35 -71.26
CA ALA A 2 22.69 -44.93 -70.56
C ALA A 2 21.65 -44.41 -71.58
N CYS A 3 20.42 -44.87 -71.40
CA CYS A 3 19.25 -44.38 -72.10
C CYS A 3 18.31 -43.74 -71.09
N CYS A 4 18.04 -42.46 -71.28
CA CYS A 4 17.19 -41.68 -70.40
C CYS A 4 15.78 -41.61 -70.94
N ALA A 5 14.84 -42.25 -70.26
CA ALA A 5 13.43 -42.07 -70.54
C ALA A 5 12.94 -40.68 -70.09
N PRO A 6 11.79 -40.20 -70.58
CA PRO A 6 11.26 -38.88 -70.21
C PRO A 6 10.86 -38.74 -68.73
N ASP A 7 10.76 -39.84 -67.98
CA ASP A 7 10.41 -39.91 -66.56
C ASP A 7 11.66 -40.01 -65.64
N GLY A 8 12.86 -39.73 -66.16
CA GLY A 8 14.12 -39.80 -65.42
C GLY A 8 14.70 -41.21 -65.25
N THR A 9 13.97 -42.26 -65.64
CA THR A 9 14.47 -43.64 -65.53
C THR A 9 15.61 -43.91 -66.53
N CYS A 10 16.59 -44.70 -66.09
CA CYS A 10 17.76 -45.05 -66.89
C CYS A 10 17.88 -46.56 -67.12
N GLU A 11 17.95 -46.97 -68.39
CA GLU A 11 18.32 -48.33 -68.77
C GLU A 11 19.60 -48.35 -69.63
N VAL A 12 20.43 -49.38 -69.47
CA VAL A 12 21.63 -49.55 -70.32
C VAL A 12 21.23 -50.18 -71.65
N ALA A 13 20.87 -49.34 -72.62
CA ALA A 13 20.46 -49.75 -73.95
C ALA A 13 21.58 -49.61 -75.01
N THR A 14 21.25 -49.99 -76.24
CA THR A 14 21.98 -49.55 -77.44
C THR A 14 21.35 -48.27 -77.98
N ALA A 15 22.08 -47.46 -78.74
CA ALA A 15 21.55 -46.21 -79.32
C ALA A 15 20.23 -46.41 -80.10
N ALA A 16 20.11 -47.52 -80.84
CA ALA A 16 18.91 -47.86 -81.59
C ALA A 16 17.75 -48.36 -80.70
N GLY A 17 18.06 -49.10 -79.62
CA GLY A 17 17.05 -49.52 -78.63
C GLY A 17 16.50 -48.32 -77.86
N CYS A 18 17.37 -47.42 -77.42
CA CYS A 18 17.00 -46.22 -76.69
C CYS A 18 16.03 -45.32 -77.47
N ALA A 19 16.36 -45.03 -78.73
CA ALA A 19 15.50 -44.26 -79.63
C ALA A 19 14.17 -44.97 -79.95
N PHE A 20 14.11 -46.31 -79.82
CA PHE A 20 12.88 -47.09 -80.00
C PHE A 20 11.98 -47.03 -78.75
N SER A 21 12.58 -47.03 -77.55
CA SER A 21 11.89 -46.79 -76.27
C SER A 21 11.45 -45.33 -76.07
N GLY A 22 11.81 -44.42 -76.98
CA GLY A 22 11.52 -42.98 -76.88
C GLY A 22 12.44 -42.19 -75.95
N GLY A 23 13.54 -42.80 -75.48
CA GLY A 23 14.52 -42.17 -74.61
C GLY A 23 15.67 -41.48 -75.35
N VAL A 24 16.45 -40.70 -74.61
CA VAL A 24 17.64 -39.96 -75.06
C VAL A 24 18.90 -40.75 -74.71
N PHE A 25 19.69 -41.09 -75.72
CA PHE A 25 20.91 -41.91 -75.54
C PHE A 25 22.12 -41.04 -75.18
N GLN A 26 22.69 -41.25 -74.00
CA GLN A 26 23.80 -40.44 -73.46
C GLN A 26 25.19 -40.82 -74.01
N GLY A 27 25.25 -41.58 -75.10
CA GLY A 27 26.50 -41.99 -75.77
C GLY A 27 26.99 -43.39 -75.40
N ASP A 28 28.02 -43.85 -76.10
CA ASP A 28 28.62 -45.16 -75.86
C ASP A 28 29.57 -45.12 -74.64
N GLY A 29 29.54 -46.17 -73.83
CA GLY A 29 30.35 -46.29 -72.60
C GLY A 29 29.73 -45.71 -71.34
N THR A 30 28.65 -44.93 -71.43
CA THR A 30 27.91 -44.46 -70.24
C THR A 30 27.08 -45.59 -69.61
N ASN A 31 26.97 -45.53 -68.28
CA ASN A 31 26.22 -46.44 -67.40
C ASN A 31 25.09 -45.68 -66.67
N CYS A 32 24.18 -46.42 -66.03
CA CYS A 32 23.04 -45.86 -65.30
C CYS A 32 23.28 -45.75 -63.77
N ASP A 33 24.53 -45.83 -63.33
CA ASP A 33 24.91 -45.84 -61.91
C ASP A 33 26.26 -45.09 -61.74
N PRO A 34 26.28 -43.87 -61.20
CA PRO A 34 25.10 -43.07 -60.82
C PRO A 34 24.24 -42.72 -62.05
N ASN A 35 22.93 -42.51 -61.85
CA ASN A 35 21.99 -42.25 -62.94
C ASN A 35 22.32 -40.91 -63.64
N PRO A 36 22.69 -40.89 -64.94
CA PRO A 36 23.04 -39.67 -65.67
C PRO A 36 21.83 -38.98 -66.31
N CYS A 37 20.61 -39.43 -66.01
CA CYS A 37 19.39 -38.92 -66.60
C CYS A 37 18.82 -37.77 -65.77
N PRO A 38 18.38 -36.66 -66.40
CA PRO A 38 17.68 -35.59 -65.67
C PRO A 38 16.44 -36.17 -65.01
N GLN A 39 16.33 -36.08 -63.68
CA GLN A 39 15.12 -36.49 -62.99
C GLN A 39 14.02 -35.44 -63.22
N PRO A 40 12.73 -35.83 -63.14
CA PRO A 40 11.65 -34.86 -63.15
C PRO A 40 11.73 -33.97 -61.90
N MET A 41 11.80 -32.66 -62.11
CA MET A 41 11.73 -31.67 -61.05
C MET A 41 10.28 -31.22 -60.84
N GLY A 42 9.93 -30.87 -59.61
CA GLY A 42 8.61 -30.40 -59.21
C GLY A 42 8.69 -29.53 -57.94
N ALA A 43 7.58 -28.90 -57.56
CA ALA A 43 7.51 -28.14 -56.33
C ALA A 43 7.61 -29.07 -55.12
N CYS A 44 8.47 -28.69 -54.18
CA CYS A 44 8.61 -29.31 -52.87
C CYS A 44 8.08 -28.34 -51.83
N CYS A 45 7.10 -28.74 -51.02
CA CYS A 45 6.56 -27.94 -49.93
C CYS A 45 7.08 -28.46 -48.59
N PHE A 46 7.62 -27.59 -47.76
CA PHE A 46 8.11 -27.95 -46.41
C PHE A 46 7.16 -27.47 -45.33
N ASP A 47 7.30 -28.03 -44.13
CA ASP A 47 6.44 -27.76 -42.97
C ASP A 47 6.58 -26.33 -42.41
N ASP A 48 7.59 -25.56 -42.83
CA ASP A 48 7.72 -24.12 -42.55
C ASP A 48 6.99 -23.23 -43.57
N GLY A 49 6.28 -23.83 -44.53
CA GLY A 49 5.62 -23.16 -45.64
C GLY A 49 6.56 -22.75 -46.78
N SER A 50 7.86 -23.01 -46.67
CA SER A 50 8.80 -22.74 -47.75
C SER A 50 8.57 -23.68 -48.94
N CYS A 51 8.98 -23.22 -50.13
CA CYS A 51 8.87 -24.00 -51.35
C CYS A 51 10.13 -23.91 -52.19
N THR A 52 10.64 -25.06 -52.60
CA THR A 52 11.72 -25.20 -53.58
C THR A 52 11.24 -25.97 -54.82
N VAL A 53 12.05 -25.99 -55.87
CA VAL A 53 11.79 -26.83 -57.05
C VAL A 53 12.96 -27.80 -57.17
N ASP A 54 12.72 -29.04 -56.75
CA ASP A 54 13.72 -30.10 -56.60
C ASP A 54 13.27 -31.40 -57.27
N GLU A 55 14.14 -32.40 -57.28
CA GLU A 55 13.82 -33.75 -57.74
C GLU A 55 12.96 -34.47 -56.68
N GLY A 56 12.00 -35.29 -57.10
CA GLY A 56 11.00 -35.87 -56.19
C GLY A 56 11.56 -36.71 -55.02
N VAL A 57 12.74 -37.35 -55.21
CA VAL A 57 13.44 -38.05 -54.14
C VAL A 57 14.12 -37.08 -53.17
N VAL A 58 14.83 -36.07 -53.70
CA VAL A 58 15.50 -35.04 -52.89
C VAL A 58 14.51 -34.26 -52.04
N CYS A 59 13.30 -34.00 -52.56
CA CYS A 59 12.23 -33.36 -51.82
C CYS A 59 11.82 -34.16 -50.57
N VAL A 60 11.55 -35.46 -50.73
CA VAL A 60 11.12 -36.33 -49.62
C VAL A 60 12.25 -36.60 -48.64
N ASP A 61 13.48 -36.79 -49.14
CA ASP A 61 14.68 -36.97 -48.30
C ASP A 61 15.00 -35.70 -47.49
N ALA A 62 14.64 -34.51 -47.99
CA ALA A 62 14.73 -33.24 -47.26
C ALA A 62 13.52 -32.97 -46.32
N GLY A 63 12.61 -33.93 -46.16
CA GLY A 63 11.42 -33.82 -45.30
C GLY A 63 10.25 -33.06 -45.92
N GLY A 64 10.28 -32.73 -47.21
CA GLY A 64 9.23 -32.00 -47.91
C GLY A 64 8.25 -32.89 -48.66
N VAL A 65 7.03 -32.38 -48.89
CA VAL A 65 5.98 -33.04 -49.66
C VAL A 65 6.08 -32.64 -51.13
N PHE A 66 6.45 -33.61 -51.99
CA PHE A 66 6.57 -33.41 -53.43
C PHE A 66 5.21 -33.32 -54.13
N GLN A 67 4.99 -32.23 -54.86
CA GLN A 67 3.69 -31.87 -55.44
C GLN A 67 3.50 -32.36 -56.89
N GLY A 68 4.47 -33.15 -57.39
CA GLY A 68 4.41 -33.84 -58.67
C GLY A 68 5.19 -33.18 -59.81
N ASP A 69 5.54 -33.98 -60.81
CA ASP A 69 6.44 -33.61 -61.90
C ASP A 69 5.98 -32.38 -62.71
N GLY A 70 6.91 -31.45 -62.96
CA GLY A 70 6.67 -30.25 -63.76
C GLY A 70 5.85 -29.17 -63.05
N THR A 71 5.50 -29.35 -61.78
CA THR A 71 4.97 -28.28 -60.93
C THR A 71 6.07 -27.29 -60.52
N THR A 72 5.67 -26.08 -60.14
CA THR A 72 6.59 -25.04 -59.64
C THR A 72 5.97 -24.32 -58.44
N CYS A 73 6.79 -23.71 -57.59
CA CYS A 73 6.33 -22.91 -56.45
C CYS A 73 5.48 -21.68 -56.83
N ALA A 74 5.46 -21.28 -58.10
CA ALA A 74 4.57 -20.23 -58.60
C ALA A 74 3.19 -20.75 -59.05
N THR A 75 3.03 -22.08 -59.12
CA THR A 75 1.83 -22.78 -59.62
C THR A 75 1.19 -23.71 -58.60
N VAL A 76 1.90 -24.01 -57.52
CA VAL A 76 1.41 -24.77 -56.37
C VAL A 76 1.41 -23.84 -55.17
N THR A 77 0.29 -23.81 -54.46
CA THR A 77 0.21 -23.19 -53.14
C THR A 77 0.68 -24.23 -52.14
N CYS A 78 1.88 -24.05 -51.59
CA CYS A 78 2.29 -24.81 -50.41
C CYS A 78 1.50 -24.29 -49.21
N PRO A 79 0.90 -25.16 -48.38
CA PRO A 79 0.23 -24.72 -47.17
C PRO A 79 1.23 -23.94 -46.31
N GLN A 80 0.82 -22.79 -45.80
CA GLN A 80 1.62 -21.92 -44.94
C GLN A 80 1.28 -22.17 -43.46
N PRO A 81 2.22 -22.01 -42.53
CA PRO A 81 1.91 -21.97 -41.10
C PRO A 81 0.81 -20.96 -40.75
N GLY A 82 -0.08 -21.34 -39.84
CA GLY A 82 -1.26 -20.59 -39.47
C GLY A 82 -1.07 -19.56 -38.36
N ALA A 83 -2.15 -18.92 -37.94
CA ALA A 83 -2.20 -18.04 -36.78
C ALA A 83 -2.48 -18.84 -35.49
N CYS A 84 -1.81 -18.47 -34.39
CA CYS A 84 -2.15 -18.89 -33.03
C CYS A 84 -2.89 -17.75 -32.32
N CYS A 85 -4.04 -18.05 -31.72
CA CYS A 85 -4.68 -17.14 -30.77
C CYS A 85 -4.27 -17.51 -29.34
N LEU A 86 -3.59 -16.60 -28.66
CA LEU A 86 -3.13 -16.79 -27.29
C LEU A 86 -4.28 -16.56 -26.28
N PRO A 87 -4.17 -17.08 -25.05
CA PRO A 87 -5.20 -16.91 -24.02
C PRO A 87 -5.49 -15.45 -23.66
N ASP A 88 -4.52 -14.54 -23.80
CA ASP A 88 -4.68 -13.09 -23.55
C ASP A 88 -5.37 -12.34 -24.73
N GLY A 89 -5.81 -13.05 -25.77
CA GLY A 89 -6.40 -12.50 -26.98
C GLY A 89 -5.39 -11.93 -27.98
N ALA A 90 -4.08 -11.99 -27.69
CA ALA A 90 -3.05 -11.66 -28.67
C ALA A 90 -2.98 -12.72 -29.78
N CYS A 91 -2.48 -12.32 -30.96
CA CYS A 91 -2.25 -13.22 -32.07
C CYS A 91 -0.77 -13.31 -32.40
N THR A 92 -0.24 -14.53 -32.50
CA THR A 92 1.11 -14.81 -32.98
C THR A 92 1.08 -15.70 -34.22
N GLN A 93 1.95 -15.45 -35.20
CA GLN A 93 2.08 -16.34 -36.35
C GLN A 93 2.85 -17.60 -35.93
N SER A 94 2.29 -18.78 -36.18
CA SER A 94 3.04 -20.05 -36.09
C SER A 94 4.14 -20.08 -37.14
N MET A 95 5.22 -20.79 -36.87
CA MET A 95 6.29 -21.08 -37.83
C MET A 95 6.29 -22.55 -38.28
N VAL A 96 5.29 -23.34 -37.89
CA VAL A 96 5.20 -24.79 -38.14
C VAL A 96 3.79 -25.17 -38.61
N LEU A 97 3.69 -25.90 -39.73
CA LEU A 97 2.43 -26.46 -40.20
C LEU A 97 1.78 -27.38 -39.17
N GLY A 98 0.45 -27.31 -39.05
CA GLY A 98 -0.29 -27.94 -37.96
C GLY A 98 -0.20 -27.25 -36.60
N GLY A 99 0.62 -26.19 -36.44
CA GLY A 99 0.60 -25.32 -35.26
C GLY A 99 1.17 -25.92 -33.97
N ALA A 100 2.10 -26.86 -34.08
CA ALA A 100 2.69 -27.55 -32.92
C ALA A 100 3.49 -26.62 -31.96
N ASP A 101 3.83 -25.42 -32.41
CA ASP A 101 4.50 -24.36 -31.64
C ASP A 101 3.53 -23.37 -30.99
N CYS A 102 2.22 -23.48 -31.20
CA CYS A 102 1.24 -22.58 -30.62
C CYS A 102 1.05 -22.83 -29.10
N ALA A 103 1.34 -21.81 -28.30
CA ALA A 103 0.96 -21.74 -26.88
C ALA A 103 -0.54 -21.39 -26.66
N GLY A 104 -1.39 -21.61 -27.67
CA GLY A 104 -2.80 -21.20 -27.71
C GLY A 104 -3.56 -21.89 -28.85
N ALA A 105 -4.78 -21.43 -29.13
CA ALA A 105 -5.65 -22.05 -30.12
C ALA A 105 -5.15 -21.80 -31.55
N TYR A 106 -4.62 -22.83 -32.20
CA TYR A 106 -4.23 -22.78 -33.62
C TYR A 106 -5.46 -22.65 -34.53
N GLN A 107 -5.38 -21.73 -35.49
CA GLN A 107 -6.50 -21.36 -36.37
C GLN A 107 -6.47 -22.07 -37.73
N GLY A 108 -5.57 -23.04 -37.87
CA GLY A 108 -5.37 -23.82 -39.10
C GLY A 108 -4.38 -23.19 -40.07
N ASP A 109 -3.81 -24.02 -40.94
CA ASP A 109 -2.85 -23.63 -41.96
C ASP A 109 -3.44 -22.57 -42.93
N ASP A 110 -2.57 -21.84 -43.63
CA ASP A 110 -2.89 -20.71 -44.53
C ASP A 110 -3.59 -19.50 -43.88
N THR A 111 -3.68 -19.45 -42.55
CA THR A 111 -4.20 -18.29 -41.81
C THR A 111 -3.10 -17.34 -41.32
N THR A 112 -3.39 -16.04 -41.21
CA THR A 112 -2.45 -15.08 -40.62
C THR A 112 -3.13 -14.21 -39.58
N CYS A 113 -2.35 -13.63 -38.67
CA CYS A 113 -2.88 -12.72 -37.64
C CYS A 113 -3.51 -11.42 -38.17
N ALA A 114 -3.40 -11.14 -39.48
CA ALA A 114 -4.12 -10.05 -40.13
C ALA A 114 -5.48 -10.49 -40.71
N MET A 115 -5.74 -11.80 -40.80
CA MET A 115 -6.96 -12.41 -41.34
C MET A 115 -7.81 -13.10 -40.27
N VAL A 116 -7.19 -13.46 -39.14
CA VAL A 116 -7.85 -14.03 -37.95
C VAL A 116 -8.13 -12.93 -36.94
N THR A 117 -9.39 -12.81 -36.53
CA THR A 117 -9.75 -12.07 -35.31
C THR A 117 -9.69 -13.04 -34.14
N CYS A 118 -8.66 -12.93 -33.29
CA CYS A 118 -8.63 -13.71 -32.06
C CYS A 118 -9.71 -13.23 -31.09
N PRO A 119 -10.40 -14.14 -30.36
CA PRO A 119 -11.29 -13.73 -29.28
C PRO A 119 -10.50 -12.83 -28.32
N GLN A 120 -11.08 -11.71 -27.93
CA GLN A 120 -10.49 -10.85 -26.91
C GLN A 120 -11.00 -11.31 -25.53
N PRO A 121 -10.26 -11.10 -24.44
CA PRO A 121 -10.79 -11.30 -23.10
C PRO A 121 -12.05 -10.46 -22.89
N GLY A 122 -12.96 -10.95 -22.06
CA GLY A 122 -14.25 -10.32 -21.78
C GLY A 122 -14.33 -9.64 -20.42
N ALA A 123 -15.43 -8.91 -20.21
CA ALA A 123 -15.81 -8.36 -18.92
C ALA A 123 -16.21 -9.47 -17.93
N CYS A 124 -15.76 -9.30 -16.69
CA CYS A 124 -16.07 -10.12 -15.54
C CYS A 124 -16.83 -9.25 -14.53
N CYS A 125 -18.11 -9.56 -14.28
CA CYS A 125 -18.89 -8.87 -13.26
C CYS A 125 -18.67 -9.54 -11.90
N LEU A 126 -18.05 -8.83 -10.98
CA LEU A 126 -17.75 -9.33 -9.64
C LEU A 126 -19.00 -9.30 -8.73
N PRO A 127 -19.01 -10.05 -7.61
CA PRO A 127 -20.19 -10.17 -6.74
C PRO A 127 -20.67 -8.85 -6.12
N ASP A 128 -19.79 -7.85 -6.00
CA ASP A 128 -20.08 -6.51 -5.49
C ASP A 128 -20.72 -5.57 -6.53
N GLY A 129 -20.92 -6.04 -7.77
CA GLY A 129 -21.43 -5.25 -8.89
C GLY A 129 -20.37 -4.49 -9.67
N SER A 130 -19.10 -4.54 -9.28
CA SER A 130 -17.99 -3.98 -10.05
C SER A 130 -17.69 -4.81 -11.31
N CYS A 131 -17.00 -4.20 -12.27
CA CYS A 131 -16.58 -4.86 -13.51
C CYS A 131 -15.06 -4.80 -13.66
N VAL A 132 -14.45 -5.96 -13.93
CA VAL A 132 -13.02 -6.07 -14.29
C VAL A 132 -12.87 -6.76 -15.63
N LEU A 133 -11.81 -6.44 -16.39
CA LEU A 133 -11.46 -7.19 -17.60
C LEU A 133 -10.71 -8.47 -17.22
N SER A 134 -11.20 -9.60 -17.74
CA SER A 134 -10.55 -10.91 -17.66
C SER A 134 -9.15 -10.85 -18.28
N ALA A 135 -8.15 -11.52 -17.69
CA ALA A 135 -6.83 -11.64 -18.29
C ALA A 135 -6.76 -12.79 -19.30
N VAL A 136 -7.70 -13.75 -19.28
CA VAL A 136 -7.83 -14.77 -20.32
C VAL A 136 -9.20 -14.85 -20.99
N VAL A 137 -9.18 -15.21 -22.27
CA VAL A 137 -10.31 -15.64 -23.10
C VAL A 137 -11.01 -16.84 -22.44
N GLY A 138 -12.34 -16.82 -22.44
CA GLY A 138 -13.17 -17.81 -21.76
C GLY A 138 -13.35 -17.59 -20.26
N GLY A 139 -12.70 -16.58 -19.64
CA GLY A 139 -12.97 -16.18 -18.26
C GLY A 139 -12.45 -17.13 -17.17
N GLY A 140 -11.38 -17.90 -17.45
CA GLY A 140 -10.84 -18.90 -16.51
C GLY A 140 -10.25 -18.32 -15.22
N ASP A 141 -9.99 -17.01 -15.19
CA ASP A 141 -9.52 -16.21 -14.04
C ASP A 141 -10.61 -15.28 -13.47
N CYS A 142 -11.84 -15.35 -13.99
CA CYS A 142 -12.95 -14.52 -13.52
C CYS A 142 -13.55 -15.10 -12.23
N GLU A 143 -13.36 -14.40 -11.10
CA GLU A 143 -13.97 -14.72 -9.79
C GLU A 143 -15.45 -14.27 -9.70
N GLY A 144 -16.12 -14.10 -10.84
CA GLY A 144 -17.47 -13.56 -10.96
C GLY A 144 -18.23 -14.08 -12.18
N ALA A 145 -19.25 -13.35 -12.63
CA ALA A 145 -20.03 -13.69 -13.80
C ALA A 145 -19.35 -13.15 -15.07
N TYR A 146 -18.67 -14.03 -15.82
CA TYR A 146 -18.06 -13.71 -17.11
C TYR A 146 -19.13 -13.42 -18.17
N GLN A 147 -19.03 -12.27 -18.83
CA GLN A 147 -20.03 -11.78 -19.80
C GLN A 147 -19.72 -12.18 -21.26
N GLY A 148 -18.64 -12.92 -21.47
CA GLY A 148 -18.25 -13.49 -22.76
C GLY A 148 -17.14 -12.70 -23.47
N ASP A 149 -16.42 -13.39 -24.34
CA ASP A 149 -15.23 -12.86 -25.04
C ASP A 149 -15.52 -11.57 -25.83
N GLY A 150 -14.64 -10.58 -25.72
CA GLY A 150 -14.73 -9.30 -26.43
C GLY A 150 -15.81 -8.35 -25.91
N THR A 151 -16.25 -8.52 -24.65
CA THR A 151 -17.08 -7.56 -23.93
C THR A 151 -16.21 -6.60 -23.12
N GLU A 152 -16.54 -5.31 -23.12
CA GLU A 152 -15.79 -4.25 -22.43
C GLU A 152 -16.59 -3.72 -21.23
N CYS A 153 -15.94 -3.48 -20.09
CA CYS A 153 -16.61 -3.01 -18.87
C CYS A 153 -17.34 -1.66 -18.99
N GLU A 154 -16.96 -0.81 -19.95
CA GLU A 154 -17.69 0.44 -20.24
C GLU A 154 -19.06 0.19 -20.92
N THR A 155 -19.29 -1.02 -21.45
CA THR A 155 -20.48 -1.40 -22.23
C THR A 155 -21.35 -2.45 -21.56
N VAL A 156 -20.85 -3.04 -20.47
CA VAL A 156 -21.48 -4.11 -19.71
C VAL A 156 -22.08 -3.52 -18.44
N GLU A 157 -23.40 -3.50 -18.36
CA GLU A 157 -24.11 -3.22 -17.13
C GLU A 157 -23.99 -4.44 -16.20
N CYS A 158 -22.99 -4.44 -15.31
CA CYS A 158 -22.91 -5.43 -14.24
C CYS A 158 -24.07 -5.19 -13.26
N PRO A 159 -24.97 -6.17 -13.06
CA PRO A 159 -26.13 -5.96 -12.21
C PRO A 159 -25.68 -5.92 -10.75
N THR A 160 -25.86 -4.77 -10.09
CA THR A 160 -25.78 -4.70 -8.63
C THR A 160 -26.72 -5.74 -8.03
N PRO A 161 -26.30 -6.45 -6.98
CA PRO A 161 -27.06 -7.59 -6.50
C PRO A 161 -28.24 -7.12 -5.63
N SER A 162 -29.41 -6.91 -6.24
CA SER A 162 -30.70 -6.82 -5.52
C SER A 162 -31.56 -8.03 -5.90
N GLY A 163 -32.10 -8.74 -4.92
CA GLY A 163 -32.69 -10.06 -5.13
C GLY A 163 -32.80 -10.94 -3.89
N PHE A 164 -34.00 -11.37 -3.51
CA PHE A 164 -34.14 -12.59 -2.72
C PHE A 164 -33.57 -13.80 -3.51
N VAL A 165 -32.51 -14.42 -2.97
CA VAL A 165 -31.78 -15.54 -3.59
C VAL A 165 -32.44 -16.87 -3.28
N GLY A 166 -32.94 -17.02 -2.06
CA GLY A 166 -33.46 -18.28 -1.53
C GLY A 166 -33.53 -18.24 -0.01
N ALA A 167 -33.65 -19.41 0.59
CA ALA A 167 -33.52 -19.54 2.03
C ALA A 167 -32.57 -20.69 2.37
N SER A 168 -31.71 -20.47 3.36
CA SER A 168 -30.63 -21.37 3.76
C SER A 168 -30.85 -21.95 5.16
N LEU A 169 -30.06 -22.98 5.48
CA LEU A 169 -30.11 -23.73 6.74
C LEU A 169 -28.74 -23.70 7.44
N GLU A 170 -28.77 -23.47 8.74
CA GLU A 170 -27.62 -23.62 9.63
C GLU A 170 -27.93 -24.65 10.73
N LEU A 171 -27.04 -25.62 10.95
CA LEU A 171 -27.07 -26.52 12.10
C LEU A 171 -26.30 -25.87 13.26
N VAL A 172 -27.02 -25.52 14.33
CA VAL A 172 -26.47 -24.73 15.45
C VAL A 172 -26.14 -25.58 16.67
N GLU A 173 -26.82 -26.72 16.86
CA GLU A 173 -26.54 -27.67 17.95
C GLU A 173 -26.69 -29.12 17.45
N ASP A 174 -25.69 -29.98 17.72
CA ASP A 174 -25.68 -31.42 17.40
C ASP A 174 -25.37 -32.24 18.68
N ASP A 175 -26.40 -32.84 19.28
CA ASP A 175 -26.26 -33.77 20.43
C ASP A 175 -25.71 -35.17 20.03
N GLY A 176 -25.46 -35.43 18.75
CA GLY A 176 -25.04 -36.71 18.21
C GLY A 176 -26.17 -37.74 18.01
N PRO A 177 -25.84 -39.00 17.66
CA PRO A 177 -26.81 -40.02 17.27
C PRO A 177 -27.80 -40.37 18.39
N GLY A 178 -29.07 -40.01 18.19
CA GLY A 178 -30.17 -40.20 19.14
C GLY A 178 -30.44 -39.01 20.07
N GLY A 179 -29.76 -37.88 19.85
CA GLY A 179 -30.01 -36.61 20.54
C GLY A 179 -30.97 -35.69 19.77
N ASN A 180 -30.96 -34.39 20.10
CA ASN A 180 -31.69 -33.36 19.35
C ASN A 180 -30.72 -32.51 18.50
N TRP A 181 -31.21 -32.04 17.35
CA TRP A 181 -30.54 -31.13 16.44
C TRP A 181 -31.33 -29.82 16.34
N THR A 182 -30.64 -28.69 16.48
CA THR A 182 -31.24 -27.35 16.32
C THR A 182 -30.81 -26.75 14.99
N TRP A 183 -31.80 -26.40 14.17
CA TRP A 183 -31.62 -25.76 12.86
C TRP A 183 -32.16 -24.34 12.87
N ARG A 184 -31.44 -23.41 12.25
CA ARG A 184 -31.91 -22.06 11.91
C ARG A 184 -32.17 -21.94 10.42
N VAL A 185 -33.19 -21.17 10.06
CA VAL A 185 -33.55 -20.87 8.67
C VAL A 185 -33.36 -19.39 8.41
N TYR A 186 -32.59 -19.05 7.38
CA TYR A 186 -32.32 -17.68 6.95
C TYR A 186 -33.01 -17.39 5.61
N ALA A 187 -33.49 -16.16 5.43
CA ALA A 187 -33.84 -15.58 4.15
C ALA A 187 -32.58 -14.94 3.57
N ASP A 188 -32.17 -15.38 2.39
CA ASP A 188 -30.92 -14.95 1.76
C ASP A 188 -31.21 -13.90 0.67
N PHE A 189 -30.50 -12.79 0.74
CA PHE A 189 -30.60 -11.65 -0.16
C PHE A 189 -29.26 -11.41 -0.86
N LYS A 190 -29.32 -10.96 -2.11
CA LYS A 190 -28.15 -10.86 -2.97
C LYS A 190 -27.25 -9.69 -2.56
N GLY A 191 -27.82 -8.64 -1.96
CA GLY A 191 -27.11 -7.46 -1.47
C GLY A 191 -27.73 -6.88 -0.20
N ILE A 192 -27.09 -5.85 0.34
CA ILE A 192 -27.46 -5.24 1.64
C ILE A 192 -28.66 -4.29 1.55
N ASP A 193 -29.00 -3.78 0.36
CA ASP A 193 -30.09 -2.82 0.14
C ASP A 193 -31.49 -3.46 0.16
N ASP A 194 -31.55 -4.79 0.13
CA ASP A 194 -32.80 -5.55 0.16
C ASP A 194 -33.41 -5.54 1.58
N VAL A 195 -34.69 -5.19 1.68
CA VAL A 195 -35.41 -5.12 2.97
C VAL A 195 -36.42 -6.27 3.07
N LEU A 196 -36.27 -7.13 4.07
CA LEU A 196 -37.26 -8.14 4.44
C LEU A 196 -38.50 -7.47 5.05
N LEU A 197 -39.63 -7.58 4.36
CA LEU A 197 -40.91 -6.99 4.79
C LEU A 197 -41.79 -7.99 5.55
N ALA A 198 -41.90 -9.23 5.05
CA ALA A 198 -42.69 -10.27 5.71
C ALA A 198 -42.33 -11.71 5.28
N VAL A 199 -42.76 -12.66 6.10
CA VAL A 199 -42.82 -14.10 5.80
C VAL A 199 -44.26 -14.55 6.03
N GLY A 200 -44.88 -15.18 5.03
CA GLY A 200 -46.30 -15.53 5.13
C GLY A 200 -46.93 -16.14 3.89
N ALA A 201 -48.24 -15.93 3.75
CA ALA A 201 -49.12 -16.54 2.76
C ALA A 201 -49.95 -15.49 2.00
N VAL A 202 -50.07 -15.61 0.67
CA VAL A 202 -50.99 -14.79 -0.16
C VAL A 202 -52.17 -15.65 -0.61
N PRO A 203 -53.40 -15.36 -0.15
CA PRO A 203 -54.60 -15.96 -0.75
C PRO A 203 -54.78 -15.45 -2.19
N PRO A 204 -55.01 -16.32 -3.20
CA PRO A 204 -55.28 -17.76 -3.13
C PRO A 204 -54.10 -18.65 -3.56
N THR A 205 -52.87 -18.13 -3.58
CA THR A 205 -51.70 -18.71 -4.28
C THR A 205 -50.59 -19.27 -3.40
N GLY A 206 -50.60 -19.03 -2.08
CA GLY A 206 -49.60 -19.58 -1.15
C GLY A 206 -50.15 -19.76 0.26
N GLU A 207 -49.52 -20.67 1.01
CA GLU A 207 -49.76 -21.03 2.41
C GLU A 207 -48.38 -21.16 3.08
N LEU A 208 -48.21 -20.63 4.29
CA LEU A 208 -46.99 -20.87 5.08
C LEU A 208 -47.15 -22.23 5.74
N LEU A 209 -46.32 -23.18 5.36
CA LEU A 209 -46.47 -24.59 5.70
C LEU A 209 -45.19 -25.15 6.29
N PHE A 210 -45.29 -25.78 7.45
CA PHE A 210 -44.24 -26.62 8.03
C PHE A 210 -44.74 -28.04 8.21
N GLN A 211 -43.90 -29.02 7.89
CA GLN A 211 -44.12 -30.43 8.15
C GLN A 211 -42.83 -31.07 8.64
N SER A 212 -42.94 -32.05 9.54
CA SER A 212 -41.83 -32.86 10.06
C SER A 212 -42.33 -34.27 10.37
N ASP A 213 -41.44 -35.26 10.34
CA ASP A 213 -41.76 -36.65 10.67
C ASP A 213 -41.69 -36.96 12.18
N ALA A 214 -40.99 -36.10 12.93
CA ALA A 214 -40.87 -36.14 14.38
C ALA A 214 -41.43 -34.86 15.04
N PRO A 215 -41.91 -34.91 16.29
CA PRO A 215 -42.43 -33.74 16.97
C PRO A 215 -41.32 -32.74 17.32
N LEU A 216 -41.59 -31.45 17.12
CA LEU A 216 -40.73 -30.37 17.56
C LEU A 216 -40.49 -30.42 19.07
N VAL A 217 -39.26 -30.09 19.46
CA VAL A 217 -38.83 -29.94 20.84
C VAL A 217 -38.92 -28.46 21.22
N ASN A 218 -39.46 -28.21 22.42
CA ASN A 218 -39.46 -26.94 23.12
C ASN A 218 -39.14 -27.27 24.59
N ASP A 219 -38.11 -26.67 25.18
CA ASP A 219 -37.58 -27.11 26.49
C ASP A 219 -38.17 -26.36 27.70
N GLY A 220 -39.02 -25.37 27.44
CA GLY A 220 -39.93 -24.79 28.42
C GLY A 220 -39.85 -23.27 28.55
N GLY A 221 -39.19 -22.59 27.62
CA GLY A 221 -39.26 -21.14 27.49
C GLY A 221 -40.70 -20.65 27.35
N VAL A 222 -41.15 -19.80 28.28
CA VAL A 222 -42.36 -18.99 28.06
C VAL A 222 -41.90 -17.77 27.26
N LEU A 223 -42.38 -17.60 26.04
CA LEU A 223 -42.32 -16.30 25.35
C LEU A 223 -43.18 -15.31 26.15
N ALA A 224 -42.54 -14.59 27.06
CA ALA A 224 -43.17 -13.56 27.87
C ALA A 224 -43.26 -12.29 27.01
N GLY A 225 -44.43 -12.10 26.38
CA GLY A 225 -44.65 -11.04 25.39
C GLY A 225 -44.23 -9.65 25.86
N THR A 226 -43.34 -9.02 25.11
CA THR A 226 -42.98 -7.60 25.19
C THR A 226 -42.79 -7.04 23.78
N LYS A 227 -43.26 -5.82 23.58
CA LYS A 227 -42.83 -4.99 22.46
C LYS A 227 -41.37 -4.62 22.68
N ASP A 228 -40.54 -4.75 21.64
CA ASP A 228 -39.67 -3.68 21.11
C ASP A 228 -39.00 -4.21 19.81
N GLU A 229 -38.06 -3.46 19.23
CA GLU A 229 -38.03 -3.26 17.77
C GLU A 229 -37.06 -4.13 16.96
N ASP A 230 -36.28 -5.00 17.60
CA ASP A 230 -35.26 -5.81 16.92
C ASP A 230 -35.67 -7.29 16.74
N PHE A 231 -35.30 -7.87 15.60
CA PHE A 231 -35.20 -9.33 15.43
C PHE A 231 -34.32 -9.90 16.56
N PRO A 232 -34.56 -11.14 17.07
CA PRO A 232 -33.98 -11.60 18.32
C PRO A 232 -32.46 -11.81 18.26
N ALA A 233 -31.71 -10.73 18.46
CA ALA A 233 -30.27 -10.74 18.66
C ALA A 233 -29.94 -11.29 20.06
N GLU A 234 -29.35 -12.49 20.09
CA GLU A 234 -28.59 -13.08 21.22
C GLU A 234 -29.27 -13.22 22.61
N GLY A 235 -30.53 -12.78 22.80
CA GLY A 235 -31.12 -12.60 24.13
C GLY A 235 -32.27 -13.51 24.56
N PHE A 236 -33.01 -14.14 23.63
CA PHE A 236 -34.36 -14.66 23.94
C PHE A 236 -34.68 -16.01 23.27
N SER A 237 -35.35 -16.89 24.04
CA SER A 237 -35.52 -18.34 23.82
C SER A 237 -34.23 -19.17 24.01
N GLY A 238 -34.37 -20.42 24.46
CA GLY A 238 -33.22 -21.32 24.58
C GLY A 238 -32.75 -21.81 23.20
N PRO A 239 -31.52 -22.34 23.05
CA PRO A 239 -31.05 -22.93 21.80
C PRO A 239 -31.81 -24.21 21.37
N ARG A 240 -32.86 -24.59 22.11
CA ARG A 240 -33.69 -25.80 21.89
C ARG A 240 -35.19 -25.52 21.82
N ASP A 241 -35.58 -24.26 21.70
CA ASP A 241 -36.96 -23.85 21.45
C ASP A 241 -37.20 -23.64 19.93
N SER A 242 -38.38 -24.01 19.47
CA SER A 242 -38.81 -24.00 18.07
C SER A 242 -39.84 -22.91 17.79
N TRP A 243 -39.52 -22.00 16.85
CA TRP A 243 -40.32 -20.81 16.56
C TRP A 243 -40.21 -20.36 15.09
N VAL A 244 -41.19 -19.57 14.64
CA VAL A 244 -41.22 -18.93 13.32
C VAL A 244 -41.68 -17.48 13.45
N ALA A 245 -41.10 -16.58 12.65
CA ALA A 245 -41.54 -15.19 12.53
C ALA A 245 -42.77 -15.09 11.60
N ILE A 246 -43.81 -14.37 12.03
CA ILE A 246 -45.05 -14.15 11.26
C ILE A 246 -45.52 -12.71 11.52
N GLY A 247 -46.02 -12.02 10.49
CA GLY A 247 -46.59 -10.67 10.63
C GLY A 247 -48.04 -10.63 11.13
N ASP A 248 -48.61 -9.42 11.23
CA ASP A 248 -49.96 -9.07 11.71
C ASP A 248 -50.94 -8.73 10.57
N ASP A 249 -52.22 -9.09 10.65
CA ASP A 249 -53.22 -8.65 9.65
C ASP A 249 -53.57 -7.15 9.82
N LEU A 250 -53.27 -6.33 8.81
CA LEU A 250 -53.54 -4.88 8.80
C LEU A 250 -55.02 -4.52 8.58
N SER A 251 -55.93 -5.50 8.41
CA SER A 251 -57.35 -5.25 8.11
C SER A 251 -58.28 -5.29 9.35
N PHE A 252 -58.63 -4.08 9.83
CA PHE A 252 -59.70 -3.68 10.77
C PHE A 252 -60.73 -4.72 11.32
N PRO A 253 -61.19 -4.50 12.57
CA PRO A 253 -61.13 -5.46 13.65
C PRO A 253 -62.18 -6.58 13.57
N SER A 254 -61.70 -7.81 13.46
CA SER A 254 -62.34 -8.96 14.11
C SER A 254 -61.24 -9.91 14.59
N PRO A 255 -61.35 -10.49 15.80
CA PRO A 255 -60.43 -11.53 16.21
C PRO A 255 -60.73 -12.78 15.38
N THR A 256 -59.95 -12.99 14.32
CA THR A 256 -59.83 -14.30 13.69
C THR A 256 -59.08 -15.20 14.66
N ASP A 257 -59.70 -16.32 15.04
CA ASP A 257 -59.05 -17.34 15.83
C ASP A 257 -57.82 -17.85 15.06
N TYR A 258 -56.61 -17.63 15.59
CA TYR A 258 -55.43 -18.38 15.17
C TYR A 258 -55.75 -19.88 15.25
N THR A 259 -55.19 -20.69 14.35
CA THR A 259 -55.38 -22.14 14.40
C THR A 259 -54.93 -22.69 15.77
N PRO A 260 -55.61 -23.70 16.34
CA PRO A 260 -55.50 -24.06 17.75
C PRO A 260 -54.13 -24.62 18.21
N ASP A 261 -53.16 -24.69 17.29
CA ASP A 261 -51.79 -25.14 17.52
C ASP A 261 -50.82 -23.96 17.78
N PHE A 262 -51.30 -22.71 17.67
CA PHE A 262 -50.56 -21.47 17.99
C PHE A 262 -50.76 -21.02 19.44
N ALA A 263 -49.67 -20.64 20.11
CA ALA A 263 -49.68 -20.09 21.47
C ALA A 263 -48.92 -18.75 21.55
N GLY A 264 -49.61 -17.65 21.24
CA GLY A 264 -49.14 -16.26 21.35
C GLY A 264 -50.32 -15.29 21.36
N SER A 265 -50.12 -14.05 21.83
CA SER A 265 -51.22 -13.08 22.02
C SER A 265 -50.97 -11.71 21.36
N ASP A 266 -49.90 -11.60 20.57
CA ASP A 266 -49.22 -10.34 20.28
C ASP A 266 -48.49 -10.31 18.92
N GLY A 267 -48.80 -11.26 18.00
CA GLY A 267 -48.75 -11.00 16.55
C GLY A 267 -47.39 -10.87 15.85
N LYS A 268 -46.26 -11.21 16.49
CA LYS A 268 -44.91 -11.05 15.89
C LYS A 268 -44.05 -12.31 15.78
N ALA A 269 -44.21 -13.29 16.68
CA ALA A 269 -43.52 -14.57 16.63
C ALA A 269 -44.36 -15.65 17.32
N SER A 270 -44.26 -16.89 16.86
CA SER A 270 -45.13 -17.98 17.33
C SER A 270 -44.34 -19.24 17.72
N VAL A 271 -44.64 -19.77 18.91
CA VAL A 271 -44.20 -21.12 19.32
C VAL A 271 -45.04 -22.15 18.58
N ILE A 272 -44.37 -23.10 17.94
CA ILE A 272 -45.01 -24.19 17.21
C ILE A 272 -45.02 -25.45 18.07
N LEU A 273 -46.14 -26.16 18.10
CA LEU A 273 -46.30 -27.45 18.77
C LEU A 273 -46.66 -28.56 17.77
N GLY A 274 -46.10 -29.76 17.96
CA GLY A 274 -46.45 -30.93 17.16
C GLY A 274 -45.49 -31.20 16.00
N THR A 275 -46.02 -31.76 14.91
CA THR A 275 -45.26 -32.25 13.74
C THR A 275 -45.54 -31.47 12.45
N ALA A 276 -46.49 -30.53 12.46
CA ALA A 276 -46.84 -29.70 11.32
C ALA A 276 -47.61 -28.47 11.79
N PHE A 277 -47.49 -27.36 11.05
CA PHE A 277 -48.43 -26.24 11.12
C PHE A 277 -48.71 -25.73 9.71
N SER A 278 -49.87 -25.10 9.50
CA SER A 278 -50.07 -24.28 8.31
C SER A 278 -50.85 -23.02 8.64
N GLU A 279 -50.48 -21.91 7.99
CA GLU A 279 -51.17 -20.63 8.08
C GLU A 279 -51.52 -20.12 6.67
N THR A 280 -52.80 -19.81 6.50
CA THR A 280 -53.42 -19.43 5.22
C THR A 280 -53.64 -17.93 5.08
N ASN A 281 -53.60 -17.19 6.19
CA ASN A 281 -53.64 -15.72 6.21
C ASN A 281 -52.27 -15.19 6.60
N GLY A 282 -51.46 -14.79 5.63
CA GLY A 282 -50.23 -14.07 5.91
C GLY A 282 -50.55 -12.72 6.53
N GLY A 283 -50.10 -12.50 7.77
CA GLY A 283 -50.03 -11.16 8.33
C GLY A 283 -48.82 -10.40 7.77
N TRP A 284 -48.99 -9.10 7.63
CA TRP A 284 -47.95 -8.14 7.29
C TRP A 284 -47.24 -7.73 8.56
N PHE A 285 -45.91 -7.71 8.63
CA PHE A 285 -45.32 -6.99 9.74
C PHE A 285 -45.73 -5.53 9.59
N ASN A 286 -46.42 -4.97 10.61
CA ASN A 286 -46.31 -3.54 10.86
C ASN A 286 -44.90 -3.26 11.38
N ASN A 287 -43.92 -3.51 10.52
CA ASN A 287 -42.61 -2.94 10.61
C ASN A 287 -42.69 -1.57 9.92
N VAL A 288 -43.31 -0.63 10.66
CA VAL A 288 -42.58 0.60 10.96
C VAL A 288 -41.76 0.33 12.22
N PRO A 289 -40.58 -0.32 12.13
CA PRO A 289 -39.54 -0.06 13.11
C PRO A 289 -39.03 1.38 12.86
N SER A 290 -38.24 1.95 13.76
CA SER A 290 -37.45 3.13 13.39
C SER A 290 -36.39 2.83 12.30
N THR A 291 -36.08 1.56 12.02
CA THR A 291 -34.97 1.10 11.16
C THR A 291 -35.31 -0.19 10.37
N PRO A 292 -35.37 -0.18 9.02
CA PRO A 292 -35.55 -1.42 8.25
C PRO A 292 -34.36 -2.36 8.48
N VAL A 293 -34.64 -3.67 8.60
CA VAL A 293 -33.58 -4.67 8.79
C VAL A 293 -32.99 -5.02 7.43
N GLN A 294 -31.80 -4.51 7.18
CA GLN A 294 -30.99 -4.71 5.98
C GLN A 294 -29.92 -5.78 6.23
N GLY A 295 -29.66 -6.63 5.24
CA GLY A 295 -28.62 -7.66 5.33
C GLY A 295 -28.83 -8.82 4.37
N THR A 296 -27.73 -9.46 3.98
CA THR A 296 -27.72 -10.56 2.99
C THR A 296 -28.20 -11.91 3.54
N HIS A 297 -28.27 -12.09 4.87
CA HIS A 297 -28.74 -13.32 5.52
C HIS A 297 -29.56 -12.98 6.77
N LEU A 298 -30.89 -13.10 6.70
CA LEU A 298 -31.81 -12.66 7.76
C LEU A 298 -32.56 -13.84 8.39
N LEU A 299 -32.43 -14.02 9.71
CA LEU A 299 -33.01 -15.17 10.44
C LEU A 299 -34.55 -15.11 10.47
N ILE A 300 -35.24 -16.14 9.97
CA ILE A 300 -36.72 -16.19 9.90
C ILE A 300 -37.37 -17.32 10.72
N ALA A 301 -36.64 -18.39 11.06
CA ALA A 301 -37.16 -19.48 11.90
C ALA A 301 -36.05 -20.26 12.62
N GLN A 302 -36.43 -21.00 13.67
CA GLN A 302 -35.58 -21.98 14.34
C GLN A 302 -36.40 -23.24 14.68
N PHE A 303 -35.84 -24.43 14.44
CA PHE A 303 -36.52 -25.71 14.71
C PHE A 303 -35.58 -26.67 15.45
N THR A 304 -36.08 -27.29 16.52
CA THR A 304 -35.36 -28.33 17.27
C THR A 304 -36.07 -29.66 17.10
N LEU A 305 -35.36 -30.66 16.55
CA LEU A 305 -35.91 -31.98 16.20
C LEU A 305 -34.96 -33.10 16.63
N PRO A 306 -35.44 -34.36 16.84
CA PRO A 306 -34.54 -35.49 17.06
C PRO A 306 -33.57 -35.72 15.88
N SER A 307 -32.35 -36.17 16.15
CA SER A 307 -31.33 -36.44 15.13
C SER A 307 -31.83 -37.41 14.06
N GLY A 308 -31.67 -37.07 12.78
CA GLY A 308 -32.14 -37.89 11.65
C GLY A 308 -33.64 -37.74 11.30
N SER A 309 -34.34 -36.78 11.90
CA SER A 309 -35.69 -36.38 11.47
C SER A 309 -35.64 -35.54 10.19
N SER A 310 -36.71 -35.63 9.40
CA SER A 310 -36.96 -34.79 8.22
C SER A 310 -37.88 -33.61 8.55
N PHE A 311 -37.69 -32.48 7.88
CA PHE A 311 -38.70 -31.41 7.85
C PHE A 311 -38.71 -30.65 6.54
N SER A 312 -39.81 -29.93 6.29
CA SER A 312 -39.97 -28.96 5.20
C SER A 312 -40.67 -27.71 5.73
N LEU A 313 -40.12 -26.53 5.46
CA LEU A 313 -40.75 -25.22 5.62
C LEU A 313 -40.89 -24.59 4.24
N SER A 314 -42.11 -24.18 3.84
CA SER A 314 -42.35 -23.46 2.59
C SER A 314 -43.29 -22.28 2.78
N GLY A 315 -43.07 -21.19 2.06
CA GLY A 315 -43.94 -20.01 2.12
C GLY A 315 -43.54 -18.93 1.12
N LEU A 316 -44.00 -17.70 1.36
CA LEU A 316 -43.59 -16.52 0.60
C LEU A 316 -42.80 -15.57 1.50
N VAL A 317 -41.65 -15.11 0.99
CA VAL A 317 -40.90 -13.95 1.50
C VAL A 317 -41.33 -12.73 0.70
N PHE A 318 -41.75 -11.67 1.40
CA PHE A 318 -42.06 -10.37 0.83
C PHE A 318 -40.91 -9.43 1.11
N TRP A 319 -40.45 -8.73 0.08
CA TRP A 319 -39.26 -7.90 0.13
C TRP A 319 -39.33 -6.78 -0.93
N GLN A 320 -38.43 -5.81 -0.85
CA GLN A 320 -38.39 -4.67 -1.78
C GLN A 320 -36.95 -4.21 -2.04
N ASN A 321 -36.71 -3.73 -3.27
CA ASN A 321 -35.49 -3.03 -3.68
C ASN A 321 -35.64 -1.54 -3.34
N VAL A 322 -34.95 -1.00 -2.33
CA VAL A 322 -35.06 0.42 -1.97
C VAL A 322 -33.70 1.10 -1.79
N PRO A 323 -33.18 1.81 -2.81
CA PRO A 323 -31.98 2.63 -2.68
C PRO A 323 -32.20 3.95 -1.90
N SER A 324 -33.44 4.28 -1.53
CA SER A 324 -33.77 5.50 -0.78
C SER A 324 -35.18 5.46 -0.19
N PHE A 325 -35.43 6.33 0.80
CA PHE A 325 -36.67 6.45 1.58
C PHE A 325 -37.89 6.82 0.71
N ALA A 326 -38.61 5.81 0.21
CA ALA A 326 -39.89 5.98 -0.48
C ALA A 326 -41.07 5.87 0.51
N VAL A 327 -41.95 6.87 0.51
CA VAL A 327 -43.08 6.98 1.44
C VAL A 327 -44.13 5.90 1.18
N TRP A 328 -44.46 5.12 2.21
CA TRP A 328 -45.53 4.13 2.21
C TRP A 328 -46.88 4.72 1.77
N THR A 329 -47.50 4.11 0.76
CA THR A 329 -48.96 4.20 0.56
C THR A 329 -49.53 2.80 0.32
N PRO A 330 -50.68 2.41 0.92
CA PRO A 330 -51.25 1.06 0.78
C PRO A 330 -51.79 0.70 -0.62
N GLU A 331 -51.49 1.50 -1.64
CA GLU A 331 -51.99 1.38 -3.02
C GLU A 331 -50.85 1.49 -4.07
N GLY A 332 -49.57 1.44 -3.66
CA GLY A 332 -48.40 1.38 -4.55
C GLY A 332 -47.96 -0.06 -4.87
N GLU A 333 -47.56 -0.34 -6.12
CA GLU A 333 -47.42 -1.72 -6.65
C GLU A 333 -45.99 -2.32 -6.58
N ASP A 334 -45.04 -1.72 -5.85
CA ASP A 334 -43.61 -2.09 -5.90
C ASP A 334 -43.14 -3.00 -4.75
N PHE A 335 -43.87 -4.07 -4.42
CA PHE A 335 -43.41 -5.13 -3.50
C PHE A 335 -43.25 -6.47 -4.22
N ILE A 336 -42.15 -7.18 -3.95
CA ILE A 336 -41.82 -8.45 -4.59
C ILE A 336 -42.11 -9.58 -3.60
N ALA A 337 -42.88 -10.58 -4.05
CA ALA A 337 -43.12 -11.81 -3.31
C ALA A 337 -42.36 -12.96 -3.96
N SER A 338 -41.36 -13.50 -3.26
CA SER A 338 -40.58 -14.66 -3.67
C SER A 338 -41.01 -15.91 -2.91
N PHE A 339 -41.18 -17.03 -3.61
CA PHE A 339 -41.42 -18.32 -2.97
C PHE A 339 -40.12 -18.89 -2.42
N PHE A 340 -40.19 -19.47 -1.22
CA PHE A 340 -39.10 -20.23 -0.63
C PHE A 340 -39.61 -21.59 -0.16
N GLU A 341 -38.75 -22.59 -0.30
CA GLU A 341 -38.93 -23.92 0.27
C GLU A 341 -37.59 -24.40 0.77
N VAL A 342 -37.57 -24.83 2.03
CA VAL A 342 -36.39 -25.28 2.76
C VAL A 342 -36.75 -26.63 3.34
N SER A 343 -36.01 -27.67 2.98
CA SER A 343 -36.23 -29.01 3.49
C SER A 343 -34.94 -29.67 3.93
N ILE A 344 -35.08 -30.53 4.93
CA ILE A 344 -34.09 -31.52 5.32
C ILE A 344 -34.71 -32.87 5.08
N ASP A 345 -34.31 -33.51 3.98
CA ASP A 345 -34.44 -34.95 3.84
C ASP A 345 -33.35 -35.65 4.67
N PRO A 346 -33.62 -36.84 5.23
CA PRO A 346 -32.60 -37.58 5.96
C PRO A 346 -31.52 -37.99 4.95
N VAL A 347 -30.29 -37.49 5.11
CA VAL A 347 -29.19 -37.78 4.18
C VAL A 347 -29.00 -39.28 4.10
N ALA A 348 -29.41 -39.83 2.96
CA ALA A 348 -29.34 -41.25 2.73
C ALA A 348 -27.87 -41.67 2.57
N THR A 349 -27.50 -42.71 3.32
CA THR A 349 -26.16 -43.30 3.29
C THR A 349 -26.23 -44.68 2.67
N GLY A 350 -25.15 -45.10 2.03
CA GLY A 350 -25.10 -46.32 1.22
C GLY A 350 -23.68 -46.78 0.98
N ALA A 351 -23.54 -48.01 0.47
CA ALA A 351 -22.27 -48.62 0.16
C ALA A 351 -21.58 -47.88 -1.01
N CYS A 352 -20.32 -47.52 -0.81
CA CYS A 352 -19.44 -46.91 -1.79
C CYS A 352 -18.34 -47.91 -2.18
N CYS A 353 -18.31 -48.35 -3.44
CA CYS A 353 -17.24 -49.21 -3.95
C CYS A 353 -16.09 -48.36 -4.51
N LEU A 354 -14.92 -48.41 -3.89
CA LEU A 354 -13.72 -47.70 -4.36
C LEU A 354 -13.00 -48.48 -5.47
N LEU A 355 -12.18 -47.79 -6.27
CA LEU A 355 -11.45 -48.38 -7.42
C LEU A 355 -10.47 -49.51 -7.05
N ASP A 356 -10.05 -49.60 -5.78
CA ASP A 356 -9.20 -50.68 -5.27
C ASP A 356 -9.98 -51.94 -4.85
N GLY A 357 -11.32 -51.92 -4.98
CA GLY A 357 -12.23 -53.00 -4.59
C GLY A 357 -12.65 -52.99 -3.12
N SER A 358 -12.24 -51.97 -2.34
CA SER A 358 -12.72 -51.77 -0.97
C SER A 358 -14.11 -51.11 -0.93
N CYS A 359 -14.78 -51.20 0.23
CA CYS A 359 -16.12 -50.65 0.43
C CYS A 359 -16.26 -49.91 1.77
N SER A 360 -16.92 -48.76 1.75
CA SER A 360 -17.31 -47.95 2.91
C SER A 360 -18.79 -47.56 2.84
N VAL A 361 -19.39 -47.13 3.95
CA VAL A 361 -20.78 -46.64 3.99
C VAL A 361 -20.77 -45.12 4.17
N ASP A 362 -21.07 -44.40 3.09
CA ASP A 362 -20.91 -42.96 2.96
C ASP A 362 -22.15 -42.32 2.32
N SER A 363 -22.15 -40.99 2.13
CA SER A 363 -23.15 -40.30 1.31
C SER A 363 -22.78 -40.36 -0.19
N PRO A 364 -23.73 -40.13 -1.12
CA PRO A 364 -23.43 -40.14 -2.56
C PRO A 364 -22.29 -39.19 -2.94
N ALA A 365 -22.31 -37.97 -2.43
CA ALA A 365 -21.30 -36.94 -2.72
C ALA A 365 -19.92 -37.27 -2.14
N ALA A 366 -19.87 -37.86 -0.94
CA ALA A 366 -18.61 -38.34 -0.36
C ALA A 366 -18.03 -39.52 -1.16
N CYS A 367 -18.88 -40.38 -1.71
CA CYS A 367 -18.44 -41.49 -2.55
C CYS A 367 -17.82 -41.00 -3.87
N GLU A 368 -18.45 -40.04 -4.56
CA GLU A 368 -17.90 -39.43 -5.78
C GLU A 368 -16.58 -38.69 -5.52
N PHE A 369 -16.43 -38.03 -4.36
CA PHE A 369 -15.18 -37.37 -3.96
C PHE A 369 -13.98 -38.34 -3.89
N PHE A 370 -14.20 -39.59 -3.47
CA PHE A 370 -13.17 -40.65 -3.49
C PHE A 370 -13.12 -41.44 -4.82
N ALA A 371 -13.75 -40.92 -5.89
CA ALA A 371 -13.93 -41.58 -7.18
C ALA A 371 -14.59 -42.98 -7.10
N GLY A 372 -15.35 -43.24 -6.03
CA GLY A 372 -16.07 -44.47 -5.80
C GLY A 372 -17.38 -44.55 -6.59
N THR A 373 -17.84 -45.77 -6.84
CA THR A 373 -19.18 -46.02 -7.41
C THR A 373 -20.17 -46.27 -6.27
N TYR A 374 -21.06 -45.29 -6.05
CA TYR A 374 -22.12 -45.38 -5.04
C TYR A 374 -23.20 -46.38 -5.45
N GLN A 375 -23.59 -47.28 -4.54
CA GLN A 375 -24.46 -48.43 -4.83
C GLN A 375 -25.94 -48.19 -4.50
N GLY A 376 -26.27 -46.96 -4.07
CA GLY A 376 -27.62 -46.54 -3.74
C GLY A 376 -27.96 -46.61 -2.26
N ASP A 377 -29.03 -45.91 -1.92
CA ASP A 377 -29.40 -45.58 -0.54
C ASP A 377 -29.83 -46.78 0.29
N GLY A 378 -29.35 -46.84 1.53
CA GLY A 378 -29.63 -47.93 2.48
C GLY A 378 -28.93 -49.25 2.15
N THR A 379 -27.95 -49.25 1.24
CA THR A 379 -27.07 -50.40 1.00
C THR A 379 -25.91 -50.42 2.00
N ASP A 380 -25.41 -51.61 2.32
CA ASP A 380 -24.30 -51.83 3.25
C ASP A 380 -23.25 -52.73 2.58
N CYS A 381 -21.99 -52.58 2.96
CA CYS A 381 -20.85 -53.26 2.34
C CYS A 381 -20.86 -54.79 2.51
N ASP A 382 -21.59 -55.31 3.51
CA ASP A 382 -21.84 -56.75 3.66
C ASP A 382 -22.83 -57.31 2.61
N ALA A 383 -23.56 -56.46 1.90
CA ALA A 383 -24.59 -56.82 0.91
C ALA A 383 -24.21 -56.53 -0.55
N VAL A 384 -23.06 -55.88 -0.78
CA VAL A 384 -22.58 -55.43 -2.08
C VAL A 384 -21.26 -56.14 -2.41
N GLU A 385 -21.21 -56.83 -3.55
CA GLU A 385 -19.95 -57.35 -4.11
C GLU A 385 -19.33 -56.30 -5.05
N CYS A 386 -18.32 -55.54 -4.57
CA CYS A 386 -17.58 -54.62 -5.42
C CYS A 386 -16.75 -55.38 -6.49
N PRO A 387 -16.61 -54.85 -7.72
CA PRO A 387 -15.91 -55.53 -8.81
C PRO A 387 -14.44 -55.87 -8.46
N GLN A 388 -14.00 -57.06 -8.85
CA GLN A 388 -12.58 -57.45 -8.73
C GLN A 388 -11.73 -56.68 -9.77
N PRO A 389 -10.46 -56.35 -9.45
CA PRO A 389 -9.64 -55.48 -10.29
C PRO A 389 -9.38 -56.05 -11.69
N MET A 390 -9.66 -55.23 -12.72
CA MET A 390 -9.43 -55.53 -14.13
C MET A 390 -8.41 -54.55 -14.73
N GLY A 391 -7.75 -54.93 -15.82
CA GLY A 391 -6.78 -54.10 -16.52
C GLY A 391 -6.48 -54.60 -17.93
N ALA A 392 -5.72 -53.82 -18.70
CA ALA A 392 -5.32 -54.15 -20.05
C ALA A 392 -4.39 -55.38 -20.10
N CYS A 393 -4.74 -56.33 -20.97
CA CYS A 393 -3.96 -57.51 -21.31
C CYS A 393 -3.51 -57.43 -22.77
N CYS A 394 -2.19 -57.45 -22.99
CA CYS A 394 -1.56 -57.25 -24.29
C CYS A 394 -1.04 -58.58 -24.87
N PHE A 395 -1.23 -58.79 -26.17
CA PHE A 395 -0.76 -59.99 -26.89
C PHE A 395 0.30 -59.66 -27.96
N ASP A 396 1.13 -60.65 -28.31
CA ASP A 396 2.26 -60.54 -29.25
C ASP A 396 1.88 -60.05 -30.68
N ASP A 397 0.60 -60.03 -31.04
CA ASP A 397 0.10 -59.53 -32.33
C ASP A 397 -0.37 -58.06 -32.28
N GLY A 398 -0.19 -57.38 -31.15
CA GLY A 398 -0.61 -56.00 -30.92
C GLY A 398 -2.07 -55.84 -30.51
N SER A 399 -2.81 -56.93 -30.28
CA SER A 399 -4.18 -56.87 -29.75
C SER A 399 -4.21 -56.69 -28.23
N CYS A 400 -5.24 -56.00 -27.74
CA CYS A 400 -5.47 -55.72 -26.32
C CYS A 400 -6.90 -56.06 -25.89
N THR A 401 -7.05 -56.68 -24.72
CA THR A 401 -8.36 -56.95 -24.09
C THR A 401 -8.33 -56.60 -22.60
N ILE A 402 -9.44 -56.11 -22.04
CA ILE A 402 -9.55 -55.87 -20.59
C ILE A 402 -9.90 -57.18 -19.89
N GLU A 403 -9.01 -57.68 -19.04
CA GLU A 403 -9.14 -58.94 -18.31
C GLU A 403 -8.68 -58.77 -16.84
N THR A 404 -8.84 -59.81 -16.03
CA THR A 404 -8.15 -59.88 -14.72
C THR A 404 -6.68 -60.27 -14.91
N GLU A 405 -5.80 -59.91 -13.97
CA GLU A 405 -4.35 -60.19 -14.06
C GLU A 405 -4.06 -61.69 -14.23
N ASP A 406 -4.68 -62.54 -13.42
CA ASP A 406 -4.62 -64.01 -13.54
C ASP A 406 -5.21 -64.51 -14.89
N GLY A 407 -6.28 -63.88 -15.37
CA GLY A 407 -6.90 -64.19 -16.66
C GLY A 407 -5.99 -63.87 -17.84
N CYS A 408 -5.27 -62.75 -17.78
CA CYS A 408 -4.34 -62.32 -18.79
C CYS A 408 -3.16 -63.30 -18.96
N LEU A 409 -2.51 -63.65 -17.84
CA LEU A 409 -1.43 -64.62 -17.81
C LEU A 409 -1.88 -66.02 -18.26
N ALA A 410 -3.13 -66.40 -17.97
CA ALA A 410 -3.72 -67.65 -18.45
C ALA A 410 -4.05 -67.65 -19.95
N ALA A 411 -4.35 -66.48 -20.53
CA ALA A 411 -4.56 -66.29 -21.97
C ALA A 411 -3.25 -66.23 -22.77
N GLY A 412 -2.10 -66.08 -22.10
CA GLY A 412 -0.78 -65.93 -22.72
C GLY A 412 -0.43 -64.49 -23.11
N GLY A 413 -1.15 -63.51 -22.57
CA GLY A 413 -0.81 -62.09 -22.69
C GLY A 413 -0.03 -61.57 -21.47
N ILE A 414 0.41 -60.32 -21.55
CA ILE A 414 1.12 -59.60 -20.48
C ILE A 414 0.20 -58.48 -19.96
N SER A 415 0.03 -58.39 -18.64
CA SER A 415 -0.85 -57.41 -17.99
C SER A 415 -0.15 -56.07 -17.80
N ALA A 416 -0.79 -54.98 -18.22
CA ALA A 416 -0.26 -53.61 -18.09
C ALA A 416 -0.50 -52.95 -16.72
N GLY A 417 -1.27 -53.60 -15.84
CA GLY A 417 -1.62 -53.10 -14.51
C GLY A 417 -3.12 -52.86 -14.30
N ILE A 418 -3.54 -52.81 -13.04
CA ILE A 418 -4.95 -52.61 -12.64
C ILE A 418 -5.40 -51.20 -13.04
N GLY A 419 -6.59 -51.07 -13.63
CA GLY A 419 -7.17 -49.79 -14.05
C GLY A 419 -6.68 -49.24 -15.40
N VAL A 420 -5.70 -49.88 -16.04
CA VAL A 420 -5.21 -49.46 -17.37
C VAL A 420 -6.19 -49.89 -18.46
N LEU A 421 -6.61 -48.95 -19.32
CA LEU A 421 -7.52 -49.21 -20.44
C LEU A 421 -6.76 -49.40 -21.77
N CYS A 422 -7.26 -50.28 -22.64
CA CYS A 422 -6.67 -50.58 -23.95
C CYS A 422 -6.67 -49.40 -24.94
N GLU A 423 -7.37 -48.31 -24.63
CA GLU A 423 -7.38 -47.07 -25.44
C GLU A 423 -6.13 -46.21 -25.19
N PHE A 424 -5.45 -46.41 -24.05
CA PHE A 424 -4.19 -45.73 -23.68
C PHE A 424 -3.01 -46.70 -23.49
N GLY A 425 -3.26 -48.02 -23.51
CA GLY A 425 -2.23 -49.05 -23.42
C GLY A 425 -1.59 -49.36 -24.77
N VAL A 426 -0.47 -48.69 -25.08
CA VAL A 426 0.35 -49.01 -26.27
C VAL A 426 0.92 -50.42 -26.12
N CYS A 427 0.51 -51.34 -27.00
CA CYS A 427 1.08 -52.68 -27.07
C CYS A 427 2.44 -52.61 -27.82
N PRO A 428 3.56 -52.99 -27.18
CA PRO A 428 4.90 -52.68 -27.69
C PRO A 428 5.26 -53.44 -28.98
N GLN A 429 6.00 -52.77 -29.87
CA GLN A 429 6.54 -53.32 -31.12
C GLN A 429 8.08 -53.49 -31.03
N PRO A 430 8.70 -54.37 -31.86
CA PRO A 430 10.15 -54.60 -31.81
C PRO A 430 10.98 -53.40 -32.27
N GLY A 431 12.19 -53.22 -31.72
CA GLY A 431 13.10 -52.12 -32.03
C GLY A 431 14.56 -52.56 -32.26
N ALA A 432 15.41 -51.66 -32.76
CA ALA A 432 16.81 -51.92 -33.07
C ALA A 432 17.72 -51.76 -31.83
N CYS A 433 18.75 -52.59 -31.76
CA CYS A 433 19.71 -52.66 -30.66
C CYS A 433 21.15 -52.61 -31.22
N CYS A 434 21.84 -51.48 -31.05
CA CYS A 434 23.21 -51.23 -31.51
C CYS A 434 24.24 -51.62 -30.43
N PHE A 435 25.37 -52.23 -30.81
CA PHE A 435 26.46 -52.60 -29.91
C PHE A 435 27.66 -51.67 -30.01
N GLU A 436 28.53 -51.67 -28.99
CA GLU A 436 29.75 -50.83 -28.88
C GLU A 436 30.79 -51.04 -30.01
N ASP A 437 30.63 -52.06 -30.85
CA ASP A 437 31.46 -52.32 -32.04
C ASP A 437 30.82 -51.85 -33.35
N GLY A 438 29.70 -51.13 -33.29
CA GLY A 438 28.95 -50.62 -34.44
C GLY A 438 28.02 -51.64 -35.11
N SER A 439 27.84 -52.85 -34.55
CA SER A 439 26.91 -53.86 -35.06
C SER A 439 25.48 -53.68 -34.52
N CYS A 440 24.47 -54.29 -35.17
CA CYS A 440 23.06 -54.15 -34.78
C CYS A 440 22.28 -55.48 -34.80
N THR A 441 21.36 -55.67 -33.86
CA THR A 441 20.33 -56.73 -33.87
C THR A 441 18.95 -56.19 -33.48
N LEU A 442 17.86 -56.90 -33.82
CA LEU A 442 16.52 -56.54 -33.36
C LEU A 442 16.27 -57.08 -31.94
N ALA A 443 15.82 -56.19 -31.06
CA ALA A 443 15.34 -56.50 -29.72
C ALA A 443 13.80 -56.64 -29.74
N THR A 444 13.30 -57.58 -28.95
CA THR A 444 11.92 -58.10 -29.00
C THR A 444 11.19 -58.06 -27.66
N GLY A 445 11.89 -57.69 -26.58
CA GLY A 445 11.29 -57.41 -25.27
C GLY A 445 10.84 -55.95 -25.15
N VAL A 446 9.82 -55.72 -24.32
CA VAL A 446 9.23 -54.39 -24.05
C VAL A 446 10.32 -53.38 -23.69
N GLY A 447 10.37 -52.24 -24.40
CA GLY A 447 11.37 -51.19 -24.18
C GLY A 447 12.83 -51.66 -24.38
N GLY A 448 13.05 -52.70 -25.17
CA GLY A 448 14.37 -53.27 -25.42
C GLY A 448 14.93 -54.11 -24.26
N ALA A 449 14.09 -54.73 -23.42
CA ALA A 449 14.55 -55.49 -22.26
C ALA A 449 15.48 -56.71 -22.56
N ASP A 450 15.55 -57.17 -23.82
CA ASP A 450 16.49 -58.17 -24.33
C ASP A 450 17.69 -57.56 -25.10
N CYS A 451 17.73 -56.23 -25.26
CA CYS A 451 18.88 -55.51 -25.80
C CYS A 451 20.01 -55.45 -24.76
N VAL A 452 21.21 -55.89 -25.17
CA VAL A 452 22.45 -55.80 -24.37
C VAL A 452 23.31 -54.60 -24.79
N GLY A 453 22.95 -53.94 -25.90
CA GLY A 453 23.55 -52.69 -26.37
C GLY A 453 22.65 -51.48 -26.11
N VAL A 454 22.77 -50.44 -26.94
CA VAL A 454 21.91 -49.26 -26.93
C VAL A 454 20.66 -49.53 -27.76
N TYR A 455 19.49 -49.48 -27.11
CA TYR A 455 18.19 -49.65 -27.76
C TYR A 455 17.75 -48.33 -28.41
N GLN A 456 17.43 -48.37 -29.69
CA GLN A 456 17.09 -47.18 -30.51
C GLN A 456 15.59 -46.84 -30.49
N GLY A 457 14.83 -47.41 -29.54
CA GLY A 457 13.39 -47.22 -29.42
C GLY A 457 12.57 -48.21 -30.25
N ASP A 458 11.29 -48.34 -29.89
CA ASP A 458 10.34 -49.24 -30.54
C ASP A 458 10.12 -48.83 -32.02
N ASP A 459 9.71 -49.78 -32.87
CA ASP A 459 9.54 -49.65 -34.34
C ASP A 459 10.80 -49.34 -35.18
N THR A 460 11.99 -49.23 -34.58
CA THR A 460 13.25 -49.07 -35.34
C THR A 460 13.82 -50.38 -35.89
N ARG A 461 14.53 -50.31 -37.03
CA ARG A 461 15.13 -51.49 -37.71
C ARG A 461 16.61 -51.30 -37.98
N CYS A 462 17.40 -52.36 -37.81
CA CYS A 462 18.86 -52.35 -38.03
C CYS A 462 19.33 -52.02 -39.46
N GLU A 463 18.43 -51.99 -40.43
CA GLU A 463 18.74 -51.59 -41.82
C GLU A 463 18.64 -50.07 -42.03
N THR A 464 18.03 -49.35 -41.09
CA THR A 464 17.79 -47.89 -41.12
C THR A 464 18.21 -47.16 -39.84
N ALA A 465 18.63 -47.89 -38.80
CA ALA A 465 19.16 -47.31 -37.58
C ALA A 465 20.63 -46.90 -37.79
N GLU A 466 20.93 -45.63 -37.57
CA GLU A 466 22.30 -45.11 -37.57
C GLU A 466 23.01 -45.56 -36.28
N CYS A 467 23.63 -46.74 -36.32
CA CYS A 467 24.54 -47.14 -35.24
C CYS A 467 25.86 -46.35 -35.38
N PRO A 468 26.27 -45.60 -34.34
CA PRO A 468 27.39 -44.68 -34.44
C PRO A 468 28.72 -45.37 -34.79
N GLN A 469 29.69 -44.62 -35.32
CA GLN A 469 31.05 -45.09 -35.67
C GLN A 469 32.13 -44.48 -34.77
N PRO A 470 33.29 -45.15 -34.55
CA PRO A 470 34.38 -44.59 -33.75
C PRO A 470 34.93 -43.28 -34.32
N GLY A 471 34.98 -42.26 -33.47
CA GLY A 471 35.25 -40.86 -33.80
C GLY A 471 36.70 -40.42 -33.68
N ALA A 472 36.92 -39.11 -33.79
CA ALA A 472 38.22 -38.46 -33.70
C ALA A 472 38.65 -38.23 -32.24
N CYS A 473 39.96 -38.30 -31.99
CA CYS A 473 40.59 -38.15 -30.69
C CYS A 473 41.69 -37.07 -30.78
N CYS A 474 41.50 -35.95 -30.09
CA CYS A 474 42.49 -34.88 -30.02
C CYS A 474 43.45 -35.13 -28.86
N LEU A 475 44.72 -35.39 -29.16
CA LEU A 475 45.75 -35.65 -28.17
C LEU A 475 46.21 -34.36 -27.48
N PRO A 476 46.74 -34.44 -26.23
CA PRO A 476 47.15 -33.26 -25.45
C PRO A 476 48.26 -32.37 -26.03
N ASP A 477 48.83 -32.72 -27.18
CA ASP A 477 49.82 -31.94 -27.93
C ASP A 477 49.23 -31.19 -29.15
N GLY A 478 47.90 -31.24 -29.32
CA GLY A 478 47.19 -30.60 -30.43
C GLY A 478 47.14 -31.43 -31.72
N SER A 479 47.56 -32.70 -31.69
CA SER A 479 47.44 -33.65 -32.81
C SER A 479 46.14 -34.48 -32.77
N CYS A 480 45.72 -35.05 -33.90
CA CYS A 480 44.50 -35.86 -34.00
C CYS A 480 44.80 -37.31 -34.42
N VAL A 481 44.14 -38.27 -33.77
CA VAL A 481 44.12 -39.70 -34.15
C VAL A 481 42.67 -40.22 -34.18
N GLN A 482 42.36 -41.21 -35.03
CA GLN A 482 41.03 -41.82 -35.03
C GLN A 482 40.96 -42.90 -33.93
N ALA A 483 39.89 -42.92 -33.14
CA ALA A 483 39.62 -43.98 -32.17
C ALA A 483 39.23 -45.30 -32.88
N GLY A 484 39.43 -46.42 -32.18
CA GLY A 484 39.11 -47.76 -32.68
C GLY A 484 37.82 -48.36 -32.15
N VAL A 485 37.18 -47.74 -31.15
CA VAL A 485 35.93 -48.19 -30.51
C VAL A 485 35.01 -47.01 -30.17
N LEU A 486 33.70 -47.28 -30.05
CA LEU A 486 32.71 -46.26 -29.69
C LEU A 486 32.93 -45.70 -28.29
N GLY A 487 32.56 -44.44 -28.10
CA GLY A 487 32.88 -43.67 -26.89
C GLY A 487 34.37 -43.42 -26.67
N GLY A 488 35.25 -43.80 -27.61
CA GLY A 488 36.67 -43.48 -27.59
C GLY A 488 37.45 -44.10 -26.43
N ALA A 489 37.10 -45.30 -25.97
CA ALA A 489 37.78 -45.93 -24.82
C ALA A 489 39.28 -46.24 -25.05
N ASP A 490 39.77 -46.16 -26.30
CA ASP A 490 41.18 -46.23 -26.69
C ASP A 490 41.82 -44.86 -27.04
N CYS A 491 41.08 -43.76 -26.82
CA CYS A 491 41.56 -42.39 -26.99
C CYS A 491 42.45 -41.97 -25.80
N GLU A 492 43.75 -41.75 -26.04
CA GLU A 492 44.68 -41.19 -25.05
C GLU A 492 44.62 -39.64 -24.98
N GLY A 493 43.46 -39.05 -25.30
CA GLY A 493 43.22 -37.61 -25.41
C GLY A 493 41.75 -37.22 -25.21
N VAL A 494 41.33 -36.08 -25.76
CA VAL A 494 39.94 -35.62 -25.75
C VAL A 494 39.20 -36.16 -26.96
N TYR A 495 38.32 -37.13 -26.72
CA TYR A 495 37.44 -37.71 -27.73
C TYR A 495 36.40 -36.68 -28.19
N GLN A 496 36.23 -36.54 -29.50
CA GLN A 496 35.40 -35.48 -30.12
C GLN A 496 33.97 -35.95 -30.44
N GLY A 497 33.56 -37.07 -29.83
CA GLY A 497 32.29 -37.74 -30.10
C GLY A 497 32.41 -38.74 -31.25
N ASP A 498 31.50 -39.73 -31.23
CA ASP A 498 31.35 -40.71 -32.31
C ASP A 498 31.05 -40.00 -33.67
N ASP A 499 31.29 -40.70 -34.78
CA ASP A 499 31.10 -40.25 -36.17
C ASP A 499 31.93 -39.04 -36.65
N THR A 500 32.84 -38.52 -35.81
CA THR A 500 33.79 -37.46 -36.18
C THR A 500 35.07 -38.01 -36.83
N VAL A 501 35.72 -37.25 -37.73
CA VAL A 501 36.97 -37.69 -38.41
C VAL A 501 38.09 -36.65 -38.36
N CYS A 502 39.32 -37.09 -38.17
CA CYS A 502 40.49 -36.21 -38.00
C CYS A 502 40.86 -35.32 -39.21
N GLU A 503 40.25 -35.49 -40.38
CA GLU A 503 40.44 -34.58 -41.52
C GLU A 503 39.53 -33.34 -41.47
N THR A 504 38.45 -33.37 -40.69
CA THR A 504 37.48 -32.26 -40.52
C THR A 504 37.46 -31.67 -39.12
N VAL A 505 37.96 -32.41 -38.12
CA VAL A 505 38.08 -31.98 -36.73
C VAL A 505 39.31 -31.11 -36.53
N SER A 506 39.10 -29.84 -36.18
CA SER A 506 40.15 -28.93 -35.72
C SER A 506 40.48 -29.23 -34.26
N CYS A 507 41.58 -29.92 -33.99
CA CYS A 507 42.05 -30.08 -32.61
C CYS A 507 42.63 -28.77 -32.08
N PRO A 508 42.25 -28.34 -30.86
CA PRO A 508 42.79 -27.13 -30.25
C PRO A 508 44.31 -27.20 -30.08
N GLN A 509 44.98 -26.06 -30.04
CA GLN A 509 46.44 -25.93 -29.90
C GLN A 509 46.84 -25.41 -28.50
N PRO A 510 48.04 -25.72 -27.99
CA PRO A 510 48.50 -25.21 -26.70
C PRO A 510 48.51 -23.67 -26.62
N GLY A 511 47.88 -23.14 -25.57
CA GLY A 511 47.55 -21.73 -25.38
C GLY A 511 48.57 -20.89 -24.63
N ALA A 512 48.21 -19.64 -24.36
CA ALA A 512 48.99 -18.69 -23.58
C ALA A 512 48.80 -18.91 -22.06
N CYS A 513 49.84 -18.66 -21.29
CA CYS A 513 49.89 -18.77 -19.84
C CYS A 513 50.35 -17.45 -19.25
N CYS A 514 49.49 -16.79 -18.48
CA CYS A 514 49.81 -15.55 -17.77
C CYS A 514 50.35 -15.90 -16.39
N LEU A 515 51.60 -15.56 -16.13
CA LEU A 515 52.25 -15.76 -14.85
C LEU A 515 51.82 -14.67 -13.86
N ASP A 516 51.90 -14.97 -12.57
CA ASP A 516 51.47 -14.10 -11.47
C ASP A 516 52.18 -12.73 -11.43
N ASP A 517 53.25 -12.52 -12.22
CA ASP A 517 53.98 -11.24 -12.35
C ASP A 517 53.52 -10.39 -13.56
N GLY A 518 52.44 -10.78 -14.24
CA GLY A 518 51.92 -10.10 -15.43
C GLY A 518 52.63 -10.46 -16.74
N SER A 519 53.58 -11.39 -16.72
CA SER A 519 54.28 -11.87 -17.92
C SER A 519 53.57 -13.05 -18.60
N CYS A 520 53.75 -13.21 -19.91
CA CYS A 520 53.15 -14.29 -20.69
C CYS A 520 54.20 -15.31 -21.16
N VAL A 521 53.89 -16.61 -20.99
CA VAL A 521 54.64 -17.72 -21.59
C VAL A 521 53.70 -18.63 -22.38
N GLN A 522 54.16 -19.24 -23.47
CA GLN A 522 53.32 -20.19 -24.23
C GLN A 522 53.37 -21.56 -23.56
N SER A 523 52.21 -22.18 -23.36
CA SER A 523 52.08 -23.59 -22.94
C SER A 523 52.64 -24.53 -24.00
N ALA A 524 53.20 -25.67 -23.59
CA ALA A 524 53.56 -26.75 -24.50
C ALA A 524 52.50 -27.87 -24.56
N VAL A 525 51.42 -27.79 -23.77
CA VAL A 525 50.34 -28.80 -23.71
C VAL A 525 48.93 -28.17 -23.65
N LEU A 526 47.93 -28.90 -24.14
CA LEU A 526 46.53 -28.50 -24.00
C LEU A 526 46.08 -28.47 -22.54
N GLY A 527 45.18 -27.55 -22.22
CA GLY A 527 44.74 -27.28 -20.84
C GLY A 527 45.82 -26.69 -19.93
N GLY A 528 47.02 -26.37 -20.42
CA GLY A 528 48.04 -25.64 -19.67
C GLY A 528 48.65 -26.41 -18.49
N GLY A 529 48.77 -27.73 -18.56
CA GLY A 529 49.33 -28.55 -17.46
C GLY A 529 50.79 -28.26 -17.08
N ASP A 530 51.52 -27.50 -17.88
CA ASP A 530 52.87 -26.96 -17.60
C ASP A 530 52.87 -25.45 -17.28
N CYS A 531 51.71 -24.79 -17.29
CA CYS A 531 51.52 -23.39 -16.94
C CYS A 531 51.77 -23.19 -15.43
N ALA A 532 52.65 -22.24 -15.11
CA ALA A 532 52.96 -21.87 -13.73
C ALA A 532 52.12 -20.69 -13.22
N GLY A 533 51.06 -20.31 -13.94
CA GLY A 533 50.13 -19.22 -13.63
C GLY A 533 48.72 -19.51 -14.19
N VAL A 534 48.01 -18.47 -14.62
CA VAL A 534 46.64 -18.59 -15.17
C VAL A 534 46.69 -18.87 -16.68
N TYR A 535 46.27 -20.07 -17.05
CA TYR A 535 46.13 -20.48 -18.45
C TYR A 535 44.94 -19.78 -19.13
N GLN A 536 45.17 -19.20 -20.31
CA GLN A 536 44.21 -18.33 -21.01
C GLN A 536 43.34 -19.09 -22.03
N GLY A 537 43.27 -20.42 -21.89
CA GLY A 537 42.59 -21.31 -22.82
C GLY A 537 43.45 -21.70 -24.01
N ASP A 538 43.09 -22.84 -24.61
CA ASP A 538 43.73 -23.34 -25.84
C ASP A 538 43.54 -22.35 -27.02
N ASP A 539 44.32 -22.52 -28.09
CA ASP A 539 44.38 -21.67 -29.29
C ASP A 539 44.77 -20.19 -29.09
N THR A 540 45.12 -19.78 -27.87
CA THR A 540 45.59 -18.42 -27.57
C THR A 540 47.11 -18.28 -27.68
N VAL A 541 47.63 -17.11 -28.10
CA VAL A 541 49.08 -16.85 -28.20
C VAL A 541 49.53 -15.61 -27.46
N CYS A 542 50.69 -15.66 -26.80
CA CYS A 542 51.23 -14.56 -25.99
C CYS A 542 51.51 -13.25 -26.74
N GLU A 543 51.52 -13.22 -28.08
CA GLU A 543 51.63 -11.96 -28.84
C GLU A 543 50.29 -11.19 -28.94
N THR A 544 49.16 -11.85 -28.66
CA THR A 544 47.81 -11.25 -28.76
C THR A 544 47.03 -11.28 -27.45
N VAL A 545 47.48 -12.06 -26.47
CA VAL A 545 46.89 -12.15 -25.13
C VAL A 545 47.46 -11.05 -24.24
N SER A 546 46.60 -10.14 -23.79
CA SER A 546 46.91 -9.21 -22.72
C SER A 546 46.84 -9.95 -21.39
N CYS A 547 48.00 -10.23 -20.77
CA CYS A 547 48.01 -10.75 -19.41
C CYS A 547 47.68 -9.65 -18.40
N PRO A 548 46.81 -9.92 -17.40
CA PRO A 548 46.52 -8.96 -16.35
C PRO A 548 47.79 -8.52 -15.63
N GLN A 549 47.93 -7.24 -15.35
CA GLN A 549 49.03 -6.71 -14.55
C GLN A 549 48.64 -6.71 -13.06
N PRO A 550 49.61 -6.83 -12.14
CA PRO A 550 49.35 -6.64 -10.71
C PRO A 550 48.67 -5.30 -10.42
N GLY A 551 47.61 -5.32 -9.61
CA GLY A 551 46.74 -4.18 -9.33
C GLY A 551 47.13 -3.31 -8.13
N ALA A 552 46.27 -2.35 -7.81
CA ALA A 552 46.40 -1.44 -6.68
C ALA A 552 45.88 -2.05 -5.37
N CYS A 553 46.68 -1.95 -4.32
CA CYS A 553 46.30 -2.22 -2.93
C CYS A 553 45.92 -0.89 -2.24
N CYS A 554 44.64 -0.67 -1.95
CA CYS A 554 44.16 0.54 -1.29
C CYS A 554 44.01 0.35 0.21
N PHE A 555 44.57 1.26 0.98
CA PHE A 555 44.49 1.23 2.43
C PHE A 555 43.32 2.06 2.94
N PRO A 556 42.80 1.77 4.15
CA PRO A 556 41.70 2.54 4.72
C PRO A 556 42.01 4.03 4.90
N ASP A 557 43.27 4.47 4.92
CA ASP A 557 43.63 5.90 5.00
C ASP A 557 43.71 6.61 3.62
N GLY A 558 43.27 5.95 2.55
CA GLY A 558 43.33 6.45 1.17
C GLY A 558 44.70 6.29 0.49
N SER A 559 45.70 5.73 1.17
CA SER A 559 47.00 5.45 0.54
C SER A 559 46.92 4.23 -0.40
N CYS A 560 47.86 4.17 -1.35
CA CYS A 560 47.93 3.11 -2.36
C CYS A 560 49.35 2.53 -2.44
N GLU A 561 49.46 1.21 -2.43
CA GLU A 561 50.68 0.49 -2.83
C GLU A 561 50.38 -0.42 -4.02
N GLN A 562 51.28 -0.47 -5.00
CA GLN A 562 51.10 -1.36 -6.14
C GLN A 562 51.45 -2.79 -5.71
N SER A 563 50.55 -3.74 -5.97
CA SER A 563 50.81 -5.17 -5.82
C SER A 563 52.01 -5.59 -6.67
N SER A 564 52.77 -6.58 -6.22
CA SER A 564 53.79 -7.25 -7.04
C SER A 564 53.30 -8.54 -7.70
N VAL A 565 52.05 -8.95 -7.43
CA VAL A 565 51.42 -10.15 -7.99
C VAL A 565 49.96 -9.96 -8.44
N ILE A 566 49.54 -10.66 -9.49
CA ILE A 566 48.14 -10.82 -9.90
C ILE A 566 47.34 -11.41 -8.73
N GLY A 567 46.10 -10.96 -8.54
CA GLY A 567 45.23 -11.33 -7.43
C GLY A 567 45.59 -10.70 -6.08
N GLY A 568 46.64 -9.85 -6.00
CA GLY A 568 46.91 -9.02 -4.82
C GLY A 568 47.28 -9.78 -3.55
N ALA A 569 47.86 -10.97 -3.66
CA ALA A 569 48.16 -11.83 -2.51
C ALA A 569 49.21 -11.25 -1.52
N ASP A 570 49.95 -10.21 -1.93
CA ASP A 570 50.86 -9.42 -1.10
C ASP A 570 50.23 -8.10 -0.58
N CYS A 571 48.99 -7.76 -0.98
CA CYS A 571 48.29 -6.59 -0.49
C CYS A 571 47.98 -6.70 1.01
N ALA A 572 48.45 -5.69 1.77
CA ALA A 572 47.99 -5.46 3.14
C ALA A 572 46.73 -4.58 3.21
N GLY A 573 46.36 -3.92 2.11
CA GLY A 573 45.11 -3.19 1.91
C GLY A 573 44.05 -3.98 1.12
N VAL A 574 42.94 -3.32 0.77
CA VAL A 574 41.90 -3.85 -0.11
C VAL A 574 42.40 -3.83 -1.56
N TYR A 575 42.42 -4.98 -2.22
CA TYR A 575 42.82 -5.09 -3.62
C TYR A 575 41.72 -4.63 -4.57
N GLN A 576 42.04 -3.74 -5.50
CA GLN A 576 41.06 -3.19 -6.47
C GLN A 576 40.93 -4.03 -7.75
N GLY A 577 41.48 -5.24 -7.75
CA GLY A 577 41.55 -6.10 -8.94
C GLY A 577 42.76 -5.79 -9.82
N ASP A 578 43.05 -6.72 -10.72
CA ASP A 578 44.17 -6.64 -11.65
C ASP A 578 44.02 -5.46 -12.65
N ASP A 579 45.11 -5.07 -13.31
CA ASP A 579 45.19 -3.95 -14.26
C ASP A 579 44.89 -2.54 -13.69
N THR A 580 44.83 -2.39 -12.36
CA THR A 580 44.65 -1.09 -11.68
C THR A 580 45.98 -0.49 -11.21
N ASP A 581 46.21 0.81 -11.43
CA ASP A 581 47.49 1.51 -11.13
C ASP A 581 47.30 2.61 -10.08
N CYS A 582 48.09 2.57 -9.00
CA CYS A 582 48.15 3.62 -7.96
C CYS A 582 48.45 5.04 -8.50
N GLY A 583 49.06 5.16 -9.68
CA GLY A 583 49.29 6.45 -10.35
C GLY A 583 48.04 7.06 -11.00
N THR A 584 46.92 6.32 -11.07
CA THR A 584 45.69 6.75 -11.74
C THR A 584 44.66 7.28 -10.73
N ALA A 585 44.18 8.50 -10.95
CA ALA A 585 43.18 9.13 -10.08
C ALA A 585 41.85 8.35 -10.09
N GLY A 586 41.29 8.11 -8.90
CA GLY A 586 40.05 7.35 -8.72
C GLY A 586 40.24 5.83 -8.61
N VAL A 587 41.47 5.31 -8.64
CA VAL A 587 41.73 3.88 -8.40
C VAL A 587 41.65 3.52 -6.92
N CYS A 588 42.19 4.36 -6.03
CA CYS A 588 41.94 4.24 -4.60
C CYS A 588 40.96 5.30 -4.12
N PRO A 589 39.78 4.90 -3.60
CA PRO A 589 38.87 5.82 -2.94
C PRO A 589 39.59 6.55 -1.82
N GLN A 590 39.43 7.86 -1.76
CA GLN A 590 39.90 8.70 -0.66
C GLN A 590 38.83 8.80 0.44
N PRO A 591 39.21 8.99 1.72
CA PRO A 591 38.26 9.24 2.80
C PRO A 591 37.31 10.41 2.49
N GLY A 592 36.01 10.17 2.64
CA GLY A 592 34.92 11.07 2.24
C GLY A 592 34.56 12.16 3.25
N ALA A 593 33.54 12.94 2.90
CA ALA A 593 32.93 13.94 3.77
C ALA A 593 31.89 13.31 4.72
N CYS A 594 31.84 13.83 5.94
CA CYS A 594 30.85 13.53 6.97
C CYS A 594 29.98 14.75 7.20
N CYS A 595 28.70 14.66 6.86
CA CYS A 595 27.72 15.71 7.16
C CYS A 595 27.02 15.40 8.47
N PHE A 596 26.96 16.37 9.37
CA PHE A 596 26.26 16.27 10.63
C PHE A 596 24.91 16.96 10.54
N ASP A 597 24.00 16.60 11.44
CA ASP A 597 22.63 17.12 11.40
C ASP A 597 22.59 18.65 11.61
N ASP A 598 23.60 19.24 12.26
CA ASP A 598 23.76 20.70 12.40
C ASP A 598 24.26 21.42 11.13
N GLY A 599 24.37 20.69 10.01
CA GLY A 599 24.91 21.19 8.74
C GLY A 599 26.44 21.34 8.70
N SER A 600 27.15 21.00 9.77
CA SER A 600 28.61 21.00 9.77
C SER A 600 29.17 19.85 8.95
N CYS A 601 30.43 20.00 8.51
CA CYS A 601 31.14 18.98 7.75
C CYS A 601 32.51 18.69 8.38
N ALA A 602 32.81 17.41 8.60
CA ALA A 602 34.16 16.93 8.90
C ALA A 602 34.66 16.02 7.77
N GLN A 603 35.96 16.06 7.48
CA GLN A 603 36.56 15.06 6.59
C GLN A 603 36.77 13.77 7.40
N SER A 604 36.27 12.65 6.91
CA SER A 604 36.65 11.33 7.43
C SER A 604 38.16 11.12 7.26
N THR A 605 38.76 10.36 8.16
CA THR A 605 40.15 9.88 8.03
C THR A 605 40.23 8.45 7.49
N VAL A 606 39.08 7.80 7.26
CA VAL A 606 38.99 6.40 6.83
C VAL A 606 38.00 6.20 5.68
N VAL A 607 38.44 5.57 4.60
CA VAL A 607 37.61 5.07 3.49
C VAL A 607 36.45 4.21 4.02
N GLY A 608 35.25 4.41 3.51
CA GLY A 608 34.01 3.83 4.03
C GLY A 608 33.46 4.51 5.29
N GLY A 609 34.09 5.58 5.79
CA GLY A 609 33.51 6.46 6.82
C GLY A 609 33.32 5.82 8.20
N SER A 610 34.12 4.83 8.58
CA SER A 610 33.94 4.13 9.87
C SER A 610 34.19 5.01 11.12
N ASP A 611 34.89 6.13 10.95
CA ASP A 611 35.11 7.18 11.95
C ASP A 611 34.11 8.36 11.83
N CYS A 612 33.14 8.25 10.91
CA CYS A 612 32.11 9.23 10.67
C CYS A 612 31.03 9.16 11.76
N ALA A 613 30.90 10.23 12.54
CA ALA A 613 29.83 10.36 13.54
C ALA A 613 28.56 11.04 12.98
N GLY A 614 28.58 11.47 11.71
CA GLY A 614 27.43 11.96 10.94
C GLY A 614 27.14 11.08 9.72
N VAL A 615 26.29 11.54 8.82
CA VAL A 615 25.96 10.86 7.55
C VAL A 615 27.14 10.94 6.59
N TYR A 616 27.75 9.79 6.31
CA TYR A 616 28.86 9.66 5.36
C TYR A 616 28.38 9.85 3.91
N GLN A 617 29.07 10.72 3.17
CA GLN A 617 28.66 11.15 1.83
C GLN A 617 29.30 10.33 0.69
N GLY A 618 29.88 9.18 1.03
CA GLY A 618 30.63 8.33 0.12
C GLY A 618 32.11 8.77 0.00
N ASP A 619 32.92 7.84 -0.49
CA ASP A 619 34.35 8.07 -0.72
C ASP A 619 34.61 9.12 -1.82
N ASP A 620 35.84 9.61 -1.91
CA ASP A 620 36.30 10.67 -2.84
C ASP A 620 35.60 12.03 -2.72
N THR A 621 34.72 12.18 -1.73
CA THR A 621 34.03 13.45 -1.44
C THR A 621 34.82 14.31 -0.44
N THR A 622 34.75 15.64 -0.56
CA THR A 622 35.40 16.54 0.41
C THR A 622 34.45 17.59 0.96
N CYS A 623 34.67 18.07 2.18
CA CYS A 623 33.90 19.17 2.78
C CYS A 623 33.99 20.50 2.02
N ALA A 624 34.88 20.63 1.03
CA ALA A 624 34.94 21.78 0.14
C ALA A 624 34.09 21.63 -1.14
N THR A 625 33.58 20.42 -1.42
CA THR A 625 32.85 20.07 -2.65
C THR A 625 31.46 19.52 -2.38
N VAL A 626 31.25 18.83 -1.26
CA VAL A 626 29.92 18.43 -0.79
C VAL A 626 29.22 19.63 -0.18
N GLN A 627 27.98 19.85 -0.62
CA GLN A 627 27.04 20.68 0.12
C GLN A 627 26.39 19.79 1.17
N CYS A 628 26.90 19.83 2.40
CA CYS A 628 26.19 19.16 3.49
C CYS A 628 24.81 19.79 3.62
N PRO A 629 23.74 18.98 3.73
CA PRO A 629 22.41 19.54 3.92
C PRO A 629 22.46 20.44 5.15
N GLN A 630 22.05 21.70 5.01
CA GLN A 630 21.91 22.58 6.17
C GLN A 630 20.54 22.34 6.80
N PRO A 631 20.35 22.60 8.11
CA PRO A 631 19.02 22.66 8.69
C PRO A 631 18.08 23.57 7.88
N GLY A 632 16.88 23.07 7.59
CA GLY A 632 15.90 23.71 6.71
C GLY A 632 14.93 24.66 7.41
N ALA A 633 14.05 25.26 6.62
CA ALA A 633 12.96 26.10 7.10
C ALA A 633 11.80 25.22 7.61
N CYS A 634 11.35 25.44 8.84
CA CYS A 634 10.08 24.92 9.34
C CYS A 634 9.00 25.99 9.14
N CYS A 635 7.97 25.71 8.36
CA CYS A 635 6.77 26.57 8.31
C CYS A 635 5.81 26.14 9.42
N LEU A 636 5.59 27.02 10.39
CA LEU A 636 4.64 26.78 11.48
C LEU A 636 3.20 26.99 10.97
N PRO A 637 2.18 26.39 11.64
CA PRO A 637 0.78 26.53 11.23
C PRO A 637 0.25 27.97 11.21
N ASP A 638 0.87 28.87 11.99
CA ASP A 638 0.57 30.31 12.02
C ASP A 638 1.19 31.09 10.85
N GLY A 639 1.77 30.39 9.87
CA GLY A 639 2.43 30.98 8.71
C GLY A 639 3.79 31.59 8.99
N SER A 640 4.27 31.58 10.24
CA SER A 640 5.61 32.01 10.59
C SER A 640 6.65 30.93 10.21
N CYS A 641 7.91 31.35 10.09
CA CYS A 641 9.00 30.46 9.74
C CYS A 641 10.07 30.46 10.83
N VAL A 642 10.40 29.28 11.33
CA VAL A 642 11.54 29.07 12.23
C VAL A 642 12.59 28.22 11.52
N GLN A 643 13.86 28.61 11.64
CA GLN A 643 14.95 27.81 11.09
C GLN A 643 15.17 26.62 12.02
N SER A 644 15.09 25.40 11.47
CA SER A 644 15.47 24.19 12.20
C SER A 644 16.92 24.27 12.67
N SER A 645 17.24 23.57 13.74
CA SER A 645 18.62 23.35 14.20
C SER A 645 19.23 22.03 13.70
N VAL A 646 18.44 21.18 13.02
CA VAL A 646 18.86 19.86 12.51
C VAL A 646 18.33 19.55 11.09
N THR A 647 19.09 18.82 10.28
CA THR A 647 18.60 18.29 9.00
C THR A 647 17.47 17.28 9.21
N GLY A 648 16.55 17.20 8.25
CA GLY A 648 15.32 16.42 8.36
C GLY A 648 14.24 17.03 9.26
N GLY A 649 14.52 18.15 9.95
CA GLY A 649 13.49 18.93 10.65
C GLY A 649 12.87 18.24 11.87
N ALA A 650 13.60 17.36 12.56
CA ALA A 650 13.10 16.62 13.72
C ALA A 650 12.72 17.51 14.94
N ASP A 651 13.15 18.78 14.94
CA ASP A 651 12.77 19.82 15.90
C ASP A 651 11.69 20.79 15.36
N CYS A 652 11.18 20.58 14.14
CA CYS A 652 10.11 21.39 13.58
C CYS A 652 8.76 21.08 14.23
N ALA A 653 8.14 22.09 14.84
CA ALA A 653 6.74 22.06 15.25
C ALA A 653 5.75 22.37 14.10
N GLY A 654 6.16 22.13 12.85
CA GLY A 654 5.42 22.52 11.65
C GLY A 654 5.96 21.87 10.37
N ALA A 655 5.40 22.23 9.22
CA ALA A 655 5.72 21.64 7.92
C ALA A 655 7.16 21.96 7.49
N TYR A 656 8.04 20.95 7.50
CA TYR A 656 9.43 21.09 7.07
C TYR A 656 9.54 21.24 5.56
N GLN A 657 10.28 22.27 5.13
CA GLN A 657 10.39 22.65 3.72
C GLN A 657 11.62 22.03 3.02
N GLY A 658 12.24 21.04 3.68
CA GLY A 658 13.43 20.33 3.20
C GLY A 658 14.75 21.01 3.60
N ASP A 659 15.82 20.22 3.63
CA ASP A 659 17.15 20.68 4.01
C ASP A 659 17.65 21.82 3.09
N SER A 660 18.53 22.68 3.63
CA SER A 660 19.17 23.81 2.94
C SER A 660 18.22 24.92 2.47
N THR A 661 16.97 24.92 2.94
CA THR A 661 16.04 26.03 2.77
C THR A 661 16.16 27.04 3.90
N LEU A 662 16.07 28.34 3.60
CA LEU A 662 16.16 29.42 4.60
C LEU A 662 14.83 30.13 4.77
N CYS A 663 14.44 30.43 6.01
CA CYS A 663 13.24 31.24 6.31
C CYS A 663 13.24 32.64 5.68
N ALA A 664 14.39 33.16 5.26
CA ALA A 664 14.50 34.43 4.54
C ALA A 664 14.14 34.33 3.03
N THR A 665 13.97 33.12 2.50
CA THR A 665 13.75 32.84 1.07
C THR A 665 12.60 31.88 0.78
N VAL A 666 12.14 31.13 1.77
CA VAL A 666 10.95 30.30 1.66
C VAL A 666 9.71 31.16 1.92
N GLU A 667 8.82 31.22 0.94
CA GLU A 667 7.45 31.66 1.17
C GLU A 667 6.71 30.53 1.87
N CYS A 668 6.61 30.59 3.20
CA CYS A 668 5.74 29.67 3.93
C CYS A 668 4.30 29.90 3.46
N PRO A 669 3.63 28.89 2.89
CA PRO A 669 2.26 29.05 2.42
C PRO A 669 1.39 29.36 3.63
N GLN A 670 0.88 30.58 3.69
CA GLN A 670 -0.24 30.86 4.58
C GLN A 670 -1.41 30.02 4.06
N PRO A 671 -2.11 29.24 4.88
CA PRO A 671 -3.42 28.73 4.51
C PRO A 671 -4.37 29.94 4.49
N SER A 672 -4.35 30.72 3.40
CA SER A 672 -4.98 32.03 3.33
C SER A 672 -6.49 31.91 3.51
N GLY A 673 -6.93 32.12 4.75
CA GLY A 673 -8.31 32.02 5.17
C GLY A 673 -8.57 31.17 6.42
N PHE A 674 -7.85 30.09 6.75
CA PHE A 674 -8.21 29.20 7.89
C PHE A 674 -7.20 29.27 9.04
N LEU A 675 -7.67 29.58 10.25
CA LEU A 675 -6.86 29.77 11.46
C LEU A 675 -6.95 28.62 12.48
N GLY A 676 -7.82 27.63 12.26
CA GLY A 676 -8.05 26.52 13.18
C GLY A 676 -9.44 26.57 13.83
N ALA A 677 -9.51 26.16 15.08
CA ALA A 677 -10.74 26.18 15.86
C ALA A 677 -10.47 26.63 17.30
N SER A 678 -11.41 27.36 17.90
CA SER A 678 -11.28 27.93 19.24
C SER A 678 -12.47 27.65 20.14
N LEU A 679 -12.27 27.89 21.44
CA LEU A 679 -13.22 27.64 22.51
C LEU A 679 -13.63 28.93 23.22
N GLU A 680 -14.94 29.09 23.44
CA GLU A 680 -15.50 30.11 24.35
C GLU A 680 -16.18 29.42 25.54
N LEU A 681 -15.79 29.77 26.76
CA LEU A 681 -16.50 29.37 27.98
C LEU A 681 -17.71 30.29 28.17
N VAL A 682 -18.91 29.73 28.08
CA VAL A 682 -20.19 30.45 28.13
C VAL A 682 -20.74 30.54 29.56
N GLU A 683 -20.61 29.46 30.33
CA GLU A 683 -21.08 29.37 31.71
C GLU A 683 -20.13 28.50 32.55
N ASP A 684 -19.81 28.98 33.76
CA ASP A 684 -18.98 28.33 34.78
C ASP A 684 -19.72 28.39 36.12
N ASP A 685 -20.37 27.29 36.50
CA ASP A 685 -21.04 27.14 37.80
C ASP A 685 -20.05 26.86 38.97
N GLY A 686 -18.75 26.85 38.69
CA GLY A 686 -17.68 26.66 39.66
C GLY A 686 -17.38 25.19 40.02
N PRO A 687 -16.56 24.94 41.06
CA PRO A 687 -16.10 23.60 41.42
C PRO A 687 -17.25 22.63 41.75
N GLY A 688 -17.48 21.67 40.86
CA GLY A 688 -18.58 20.69 40.97
C GLY A 688 -19.94 21.18 40.45
N GLY A 689 -19.98 22.31 39.75
CA GLY A 689 -21.06 22.69 38.83
C GLY A 689 -20.83 22.16 37.41
N ASP A 690 -21.54 22.71 36.44
CA ASP A 690 -21.45 22.31 35.03
C ASP A 690 -20.81 23.45 34.20
N TRP A 691 -20.10 23.09 33.13
CA TRP A 691 -19.38 24.00 32.26
C TRP A 691 -19.92 23.94 30.83
N THR A 692 -20.37 25.08 30.30
CA THR A 692 -20.82 25.18 28.90
C THR A 692 -19.74 25.81 28.03
N TRP A 693 -19.30 25.09 27.01
CA TRP A 693 -18.31 25.53 26.02
C TRP A 693 -18.93 25.66 24.63
N ARG A 694 -18.47 26.62 23.84
CA ARG A 694 -18.76 26.74 22.40
C ARG A 694 -17.51 26.54 21.58
N VAL A 695 -17.64 25.87 20.44
CA VAL A 695 -16.57 25.67 19.48
C VAL A 695 -16.81 26.52 18.24
N PHE A 696 -15.80 27.32 17.89
CA PHE A 696 -15.77 28.12 16.67
C PHE A 696 -14.72 27.56 15.71
N ILE A 697 -14.99 27.62 14.41
CA ILE A 697 -13.98 27.51 13.35
C ILE A 697 -13.54 28.92 12.99
N ASP A 698 -12.24 29.16 12.97
CA ASP A 698 -11.65 30.48 12.88
C ASP A 698 -11.04 30.74 11.50
N PHE A 699 -11.23 31.96 11.01
CA PHE A 699 -10.83 32.38 9.67
C PHE A 699 -10.04 33.69 9.69
N GLU A 700 -9.14 33.88 8.72
CA GLU A 700 -8.29 35.06 8.60
C GLU A 700 -9.07 36.27 8.06
N GLY A 701 -9.95 36.03 7.08
CA GLY A 701 -10.78 37.03 6.42
C GLY A 701 -12.25 36.95 6.83
N PRO A 702 -12.95 38.09 6.98
CA PRO A 702 -14.40 38.13 7.21
C PRO A 702 -15.24 37.82 5.96
N THR A 703 -14.60 37.23 4.94
CA THR A 703 -15.15 36.85 3.62
C THR A 703 -14.97 35.37 3.32
N ASP A 704 -14.29 34.64 4.20
CA ASP A 704 -14.04 33.20 4.03
C ASP A 704 -15.28 32.43 4.48
N VAL A 705 -15.57 31.33 3.78
CA VAL A 705 -16.83 30.58 3.94
C VAL A 705 -16.53 29.16 4.35
N LEU A 706 -17.04 28.75 5.51
CA LEU A 706 -17.16 27.35 5.91
C LEU A 706 -18.32 26.70 5.13
N LEU A 707 -18.02 25.58 4.46
CA LEU A 707 -18.92 24.84 3.56
C LEU A 707 -19.40 23.51 4.13
N ALA A 708 -18.62 22.87 5.01
CA ALA A 708 -19.00 21.68 5.76
C ALA A 708 -18.08 21.45 6.96
N VAL A 709 -18.56 20.68 7.92
CA VAL A 709 -17.77 20.08 9.02
C VAL A 709 -18.11 18.59 9.03
N GLY A 710 -17.12 17.72 8.90
CA GLY A 710 -17.40 16.33 8.58
C GLY A 710 -16.21 15.39 8.48
N SER A 711 -16.50 14.24 7.89
CA SER A 711 -15.57 13.17 7.54
C SER A 711 -15.45 13.03 6.02
N ILE A 712 -14.31 12.54 5.55
CA ILE A 712 -14.24 11.85 4.25
C ILE A 712 -14.32 10.34 4.50
N ALA A 713 -14.96 9.60 3.58
CA ALA A 713 -14.98 8.15 3.62
C ALA A 713 -13.54 7.61 3.78
N ASP A 714 -13.36 6.68 4.71
CA ASP A 714 -12.14 5.91 4.98
C ASP A 714 -10.93 6.62 5.65
N ALA A 715 -10.99 7.90 6.07
CA ALA A 715 -9.81 8.57 6.68
C ALA A 715 -9.99 9.24 8.06
N VAL A 716 -10.98 10.12 8.24
CA VAL A 716 -11.13 10.92 9.49
C VAL A 716 -12.61 11.08 9.81
N GLU A 717 -13.09 10.45 10.88
CA GLU A 717 -14.45 10.59 11.42
C GLU A 717 -14.60 11.92 12.18
N LEU A 718 -15.76 12.60 12.07
CA LEU A 718 -16.08 13.72 12.96
C LEU A 718 -16.43 13.15 14.33
N ARG A 719 -15.59 13.40 15.33
CA ARG A 719 -15.68 12.70 16.61
C ARG A 719 -15.53 13.62 17.81
N PHE A 720 -16.39 13.38 18.80
CA PHE A 720 -16.34 13.96 20.13
C PHE A 720 -16.15 12.84 21.17
N ASP A 721 -15.20 13.01 22.08
CA ASP A 721 -15.01 12.18 23.26
C ASP A 721 -14.99 13.07 24.51
N SER A 722 -15.63 12.63 25.58
CA SER A 722 -15.55 13.23 26.93
C SER A 722 -15.48 12.15 28.01
N ASP A 723 -14.79 12.44 29.10
CA ASP A 723 -14.71 11.54 30.26
C ASP A 723 -15.97 11.57 31.15
N THR A 724 -16.83 12.58 31.01
CA THR A 724 -18.16 12.62 31.65
C THR A 724 -19.29 12.72 30.62
N PRO A 725 -20.50 12.21 30.94
CA PRO A 725 -21.64 12.34 30.03
C PRO A 725 -22.02 13.82 29.82
N LEU A 726 -22.31 14.17 28.57
CA LEU A 726 -22.84 15.48 28.20
C LEU A 726 -24.18 15.75 28.89
N ILE A 727 -24.31 17.00 29.34
CA ILE A 727 -25.45 17.52 30.09
C ILE A 727 -26.38 18.25 29.13
N ASN A 728 -27.68 18.03 29.32
CA ASN A 728 -28.76 18.56 28.50
C ASN A 728 -29.98 18.83 29.39
N ASP A 729 -30.09 20.05 29.92
CA ASP A 729 -31.16 20.44 30.85
C ASP A 729 -32.52 20.68 30.16
N GLY A 730 -32.54 20.92 28.84
CA GLY A 730 -33.72 21.29 28.06
C GLY A 730 -34.80 20.22 27.92
N GLY A 731 -34.45 18.94 28.10
CA GLY A 731 -35.40 17.82 28.20
C GLY A 731 -36.13 17.41 26.91
N VAL A 732 -35.72 16.27 26.35
CA VAL A 732 -36.37 15.54 25.23
C VAL A 732 -36.24 16.21 23.85
N LEU A 733 -35.11 15.94 23.20
CA LEU A 733 -35.12 15.55 21.80
C LEU A 733 -34.79 14.04 21.76
N ALA A 734 -35.84 13.22 21.77
CA ALA A 734 -35.72 11.79 21.51
C ALA A 734 -35.43 11.59 20.00
N GLY A 735 -34.52 10.69 19.67
CA GLY A 735 -33.84 10.70 18.38
C GLY A 735 -34.75 10.63 17.15
N THR A 736 -34.60 11.63 16.27
CA THR A 736 -34.92 11.56 14.85
C THR A 736 -33.85 12.32 14.07
N LYS A 737 -33.55 11.90 12.83
CA LYS A 737 -32.91 12.81 11.85
C LYS A 737 -33.77 14.08 11.75
N ALA A 738 -33.13 15.24 11.68
CA ALA A 738 -33.76 16.50 12.04
C ALA A 738 -35.00 16.88 11.20
N GLU A 739 -36.14 17.03 11.90
CA GLU A 739 -37.31 17.80 11.49
C GLU A 739 -37.41 19.03 12.40
N ASP A 740 -37.17 20.21 11.83
CA ASP A 740 -37.41 21.57 12.33
C ASP A 740 -37.13 21.87 13.82
N PHE A 741 -35.96 22.45 14.13
CA PHE A 741 -35.77 23.22 15.37
C PHE A 741 -36.72 24.45 15.38
N PRO A 742 -37.72 24.54 16.28
CA PRO A 742 -38.55 25.73 16.36
C PRO A 742 -37.72 26.89 16.92
N SER A 743 -37.76 28.05 16.26
CA SER A 743 -37.03 29.24 16.71
C SER A 743 -37.61 29.80 18.02
N GLY A 744 -37.10 29.31 19.16
CA GLY A 744 -37.38 29.84 20.49
C GLY A 744 -36.90 28.96 21.65
N ASP A 745 -36.15 29.57 22.57
CA ASP A 745 -35.97 29.19 23.98
C ASP A 745 -35.27 27.86 24.37
N PHE A 746 -34.76 27.04 23.43
CA PHE A 746 -34.07 25.75 23.73
C PHE A 746 -32.54 25.71 23.48
N ALA A 747 -31.89 26.87 23.31
CA ALA A 747 -30.42 26.97 23.18
C ALA A 747 -29.85 27.82 24.32
N GLY A 748 -30.13 27.42 25.56
CA GLY A 748 -29.50 28.01 26.73
C GLY A 748 -28.03 27.58 26.85
N PRO A 749 -27.27 28.17 27.78
CA PRO A 749 -26.19 27.39 28.38
C PRO A 749 -26.79 26.17 29.10
N ARG A 750 -26.00 25.10 29.23
CA ARG A 750 -26.39 23.78 29.79
C ARG A 750 -27.12 22.80 28.86
N ASP A 751 -27.09 23.06 27.54
CA ASP A 751 -27.52 22.14 26.47
C ASP A 751 -26.38 21.86 25.47
N SER A 752 -26.30 20.61 24.97
CA SER A 752 -25.19 20.08 24.16
C SER A 752 -25.62 19.66 22.74
N TRP A 753 -24.99 20.23 21.72
CA TRP A 753 -25.35 20.04 20.30
C TRP A 753 -24.15 20.24 19.36
N VAL A 754 -24.23 19.61 18.19
CA VAL A 754 -23.29 19.81 17.07
C VAL A 754 -24.05 20.04 15.77
N THR A 755 -23.50 20.86 14.88
CA THR A 755 -23.99 20.98 13.50
C THR A 755 -23.49 19.79 12.67
N ILE A 756 -24.39 18.94 12.18
CA ILE A 756 -24.14 17.92 11.13
C ILE A 756 -24.96 18.29 9.89
N GLY A 757 -24.32 18.38 8.73
CA GLY A 757 -24.97 18.88 7.52
C GLY A 757 -25.91 17.85 6.91
N ASP A 758 -26.52 18.19 5.77
CA ASP A 758 -27.46 17.29 5.09
C ASP A 758 -26.93 16.67 3.80
N ASP A 759 -27.58 15.57 3.44
CA ASP A 759 -27.15 14.59 2.44
C ASP A 759 -27.92 14.76 1.11
N LEU A 760 -28.46 15.96 0.85
CA LEU A 760 -29.42 16.17 -0.23
C LEU A 760 -28.84 16.92 -1.43
N GLY A 761 -29.04 16.32 -2.60
CA GLY A 761 -28.82 16.97 -3.89
C GLY A 761 -29.56 18.32 -3.98
N PHE A 762 -28.78 19.34 -4.31
CA PHE A 762 -29.11 20.77 -4.44
C PHE A 762 -30.53 21.15 -4.96
N PRO A 763 -31.06 22.37 -4.65
CA PRO A 763 -30.63 23.34 -3.64
C PRO A 763 -31.75 24.05 -2.84
N SER A 764 -31.49 24.31 -1.55
CA SER A 764 -31.94 25.55 -0.88
C SER A 764 -30.89 26.04 0.12
N PRO A 765 -30.49 27.33 0.12
CA PRO A 765 -29.53 27.84 1.10
C PRO A 765 -30.11 27.85 2.52
N THR A 766 -29.36 27.36 3.50
CA THR A 766 -29.69 27.41 4.93
C THR A 766 -29.01 28.61 5.60
N ASP A 767 -29.73 29.71 5.81
CA ASP A 767 -29.22 30.94 6.43
C ASP A 767 -28.82 30.75 7.91
N TYR A 768 -27.52 30.56 8.19
CA TYR A 768 -26.92 30.61 9.54
C TYR A 768 -25.54 31.26 9.44
N SER A 769 -25.05 32.10 10.36
CA SER A 769 -25.55 32.46 11.70
C SER A 769 -25.65 34.02 11.81
N PRO A 770 -25.42 34.76 12.92
CA PRO A 770 -25.37 34.43 14.35
C PRO A 770 -26.61 34.92 15.11
N GLY A 771 -26.98 34.21 16.18
CA GLY A 771 -28.19 34.45 16.96
C GLY A 771 -29.36 33.60 16.46
N PHE A 772 -29.59 32.47 17.13
CA PHE A 772 -30.60 31.46 16.78
C PHE A 772 -32.03 32.04 16.70
N ALA A 773 -32.47 32.37 15.48
CA ALA A 773 -33.84 32.81 15.18
C ALA A 773 -34.20 32.61 13.68
N GLY A 774 -33.99 31.40 13.16
CA GLY A 774 -34.42 30.94 11.82
C GLY A 774 -35.01 29.53 11.92
N SER A 775 -35.90 29.15 11.00
CA SER A 775 -36.79 27.97 11.14
C SER A 775 -36.34 26.68 10.45
N ASP A 776 -35.26 26.71 9.67
CA ASP A 776 -35.04 25.76 8.57
C ASP A 776 -33.69 25.00 8.72
N GLY A 777 -33.27 24.69 9.95
CA GLY A 777 -31.92 24.23 10.28
C GLY A 777 -31.87 22.88 10.99
N LYS A 778 -30.90 22.05 10.59
CA LYS A 778 -30.64 20.71 11.14
C LYS A 778 -29.42 20.75 12.06
N ALA A 779 -29.57 20.26 13.28
CA ALA A 779 -28.50 20.04 14.26
C ALA A 779 -28.80 18.76 15.03
N SER A 780 -27.75 18.10 15.55
CA SER A 780 -27.91 16.88 16.34
C SER A 780 -27.66 17.16 17.82
N VAL A 781 -28.57 16.68 18.68
CA VAL A 781 -28.36 16.64 20.13
C VAL A 781 -27.50 15.44 20.45
N ILE A 782 -26.44 15.65 21.22
CA ILE A 782 -25.54 14.59 21.63
C ILE A 782 -25.88 14.14 23.05
N LEU A 783 -25.92 12.82 23.24
CA LEU A 783 -26.12 12.18 24.53
C LEU A 783 -24.93 11.25 24.85
N GLY A 784 -24.58 11.14 26.14
CA GLY A 784 -23.51 10.27 26.59
C GLY A 784 -22.12 10.91 26.54
N THR A 785 -21.09 10.08 26.55
CA THR A 785 -19.66 10.46 26.61
C THR A 785 -18.99 10.58 25.25
N THR A 786 -19.61 10.08 24.19
CA THR A 786 -18.99 9.96 22.86
C THR A 786 -20.03 10.24 21.78
N PHE A 787 -19.61 10.96 20.74
CA PHE A 787 -20.37 11.12 19.50
C PHE A 787 -19.42 10.91 18.33
N SER A 788 -19.89 10.21 17.31
CA SER A 788 -19.14 10.04 16.08
C SER A 788 -20.11 10.07 14.89
N ALA A 789 -19.67 10.67 13.80
CA ALA A 789 -20.44 10.76 12.57
C ALA A 789 -19.50 10.56 11.37
N ASN A 790 -19.76 9.48 10.65
CA ASN A 790 -19.35 9.31 9.27
C ASN A 790 -20.49 9.86 8.41
N ASP A 791 -20.13 10.59 7.35
CA ASP A 791 -21.00 11.42 6.50
C ASP A 791 -21.38 12.77 7.14
N GLY A 792 -20.41 13.69 7.15
CA GLY A 792 -20.68 15.10 7.40
C GLY A 792 -21.26 15.77 6.16
N GLY A 793 -22.57 15.95 6.13
CA GLY A 793 -23.26 16.62 5.02
C GLY A 793 -22.89 18.11 4.86
N TRP A 794 -23.48 18.74 3.84
CA TRP A 794 -23.11 20.11 3.45
C TRP A 794 -23.75 21.18 4.34
N PHE A 795 -23.01 22.28 4.56
CA PHE A 795 -23.41 23.46 5.32
C PHE A 795 -23.08 24.76 4.59
N ASN A 796 -24.08 25.34 3.93
CA ASN A 796 -23.87 26.59 3.21
C ASN A 796 -23.96 27.82 4.13
N ASN A 797 -22.85 28.29 4.70
CA ASN A 797 -22.75 29.63 5.30
C ASN A 797 -22.56 30.74 4.25
N VAL A 798 -23.32 30.70 3.16
CA VAL A 798 -23.60 31.87 2.31
C VAL A 798 -24.98 32.40 2.71
N PRO A 799 -25.06 33.22 3.77
CA PRO A 799 -26.30 33.85 4.14
C PRO A 799 -26.75 34.82 3.04
N THR A 800 -28.06 34.90 2.81
CA THR A 800 -28.69 35.86 1.90
C THR A 800 -28.41 37.33 2.28
N THR A 801 -27.83 37.56 3.47
CA THR A 801 -27.14 38.80 3.87
C THR A 801 -25.75 38.48 4.46
N PRO A 802 -24.63 39.00 3.90
CA PRO A 802 -23.29 38.61 4.32
C PRO A 802 -23.03 38.75 5.82
N VAL A 803 -22.70 37.63 6.47
CA VAL A 803 -22.25 37.60 7.87
C VAL A 803 -20.74 37.76 7.86
N GLN A 804 -20.29 39.00 8.10
CA GLN A 804 -18.87 39.29 8.29
C GLN A 804 -18.41 38.70 9.62
N GLY A 805 -17.72 37.57 9.58
CA GLY A 805 -17.26 36.87 10.78
C GLY A 805 -15.99 36.07 10.50
N VAL A 806 -14.99 36.24 11.37
CA VAL A 806 -13.75 35.46 11.43
C VAL A 806 -13.84 34.28 12.40
N HIS A 807 -15.03 34.04 12.98
CA HIS A 807 -15.31 32.98 13.94
C HIS A 807 -16.71 32.41 13.64
N ILE A 808 -16.81 31.15 13.25
CA ILE A 808 -18.06 30.48 12.86
C ILE A 808 -18.40 29.40 13.89
N LEU A 809 -19.49 29.58 14.63
CA LEU A 809 -19.95 28.66 15.68
C LEU A 809 -20.45 27.33 15.07
N VAL A 810 -19.90 26.19 15.51
CA VAL A 810 -20.24 24.84 14.99
C VAL A 810 -20.72 23.84 16.06
N ALA A 811 -20.41 24.08 17.34
CA ALA A 811 -20.90 23.23 18.41
C ALA A 811 -21.04 23.97 19.75
N GLN A 812 -21.85 23.40 20.65
CA GLN A 812 -21.87 23.75 22.06
C GLN A 812 -21.91 22.45 22.89
N PHE A 813 -21.13 22.36 23.95
CA PHE A 813 -21.08 21.20 24.83
C PHE A 813 -21.22 21.63 26.28
N THR A 814 -21.99 20.90 27.07
CA THR A 814 -22.04 21.05 28.51
C THR A 814 -21.53 19.79 29.17
N VAL A 815 -20.46 19.91 29.95
CA VAL A 815 -19.82 18.82 30.69
C VAL A 815 -19.79 19.16 32.18
N ALA A 816 -19.58 18.16 33.05
CA ALA A 816 -19.32 18.45 34.45
C ALA A 816 -18.02 19.27 34.62
N SER A 817 -17.93 20.12 35.64
CA SER A 817 -16.71 20.88 35.94
C SER A 817 -15.49 19.97 36.12
N GLY A 818 -14.40 20.28 35.42
CA GLY A 818 -13.16 19.49 35.43
C GLY A 818 -13.16 18.25 34.55
N SER A 819 -14.14 18.08 33.65
CA SER A 819 -14.15 17.03 32.63
C SER A 819 -13.16 17.32 31.50
N ASN A 820 -12.59 16.26 30.95
CA ASN A 820 -11.82 16.30 29.72
C ASN A 820 -12.75 16.09 28.53
N PHE A 821 -12.51 16.80 27.43
CA PHE A 821 -13.10 16.43 26.14
C PHE A 821 -12.21 16.78 24.96
N SER A 822 -12.43 16.11 23.83
CA SER A 822 -11.83 16.39 22.53
C SER A 822 -12.90 16.33 21.45
N LEU A 823 -12.96 17.36 20.60
CA LEU A 823 -13.68 17.36 19.33
C LEU A 823 -12.64 17.46 18.20
N TYR A 824 -12.69 16.57 17.22
CA TYR A 824 -11.86 16.68 16.02
C TYR A 824 -12.60 16.23 14.75
N GLY A 825 -12.14 16.73 13.60
CA GLY A 825 -12.72 16.41 12.29
C GLY A 825 -12.11 17.23 11.16
N LEU A 826 -12.77 17.24 10.01
CA LEU A 826 -12.38 18.05 8.85
C LEU A 826 -13.34 19.24 8.66
N ALA A 827 -12.77 20.40 8.38
CA ALA A 827 -13.48 21.61 7.95
C ALA A 827 -13.23 21.84 6.46
N PHE A 828 -14.32 21.96 5.69
CA PHE A 828 -14.30 22.22 4.26
C PHE A 828 -14.64 23.69 4.02
N TRP A 829 -13.81 24.44 3.31
CA TRP A 829 -13.94 25.90 3.22
C TRP A 829 -13.42 26.50 1.91
N GLN A 830 -13.78 27.76 1.63
CA GLN A 830 -13.31 28.53 0.47
C GLN A 830 -12.99 29.98 0.84
N PRO A 831 -11.87 30.55 0.32
CA PRO A 831 -11.57 31.98 0.43
C PRO A 831 -12.26 32.82 -0.64
N ASP A 832 -12.94 33.89 -0.22
CA ASP A 832 -13.62 34.94 -1.03
C ASP A 832 -14.55 34.46 -2.20
N PRO A 833 -15.89 34.51 -2.04
CA PRO A 833 -16.87 34.00 -3.01
C PRO A 833 -17.10 34.91 -4.24
N THR A 834 -16.05 35.55 -4.78
CA THR A 834 -16.13 36.29 -6.05
C THR A 834 -16.24 35.39 -7.27
N PHE A 835 -16.05 34.07 -7.10
CA PHE A 835 -16.26 33.06 -8.14
C PHE A 835 -17.71 32.56 -8.17
N THR A 836 -18.24 32.34 -9.38
CA THR A 836 -19.63 31.90 -9.57
C THR A 836 -19.78 30.41 -9.27
N LEU A 837 -20.68 30.06 -8.34
CA LEU A 837 -21.19 28.71 -8.08
C LEU A 837 -21.61 27.98 -9.37
N TRP A 838 -20.72 27.16 -9.94
CA TRP A 838 -20.99 25.80 -10.46
C TRP A 838 -19.73 25.19 -11.11
N ASP A 839 -19.12 24.21 -10.45
CA ASP A 839 -18.45 23.09 -11.13
C ASP A 839 -18.77 21.80 -10.34
N PRO A 840 -19.58 20.87 -10.89
CA PRO A 840 -19.92 19.62 -10.22
C PRO A 840 -18.85 18.52 -10.36
N GLU A 841 -17.74 18.80 -11.07
CA GLU A 841 -16.61 17.87 -11.25
C GLU A 841 -15.27 18.50 -10.77
N GLY A 842 -15.33 19.61 -10.01
CA GLY A 842 -14.17 20.44 -9.67
C GLY A 842 -13.67 20.34 -8.21
N GLU A 843 -12.37 20.11 -8.05
CA GLU A 843 -11.62 19.96 -6.78
C GLU A 843 -11.39 21.28 -6.00
N ASP A 844 -12.25 22.29 -6.17
CA ASP A 844 -11.97 23.69 -5.79
C ASP A 844 -12.40 24.06 -4.34
N PHE A 845 -12.23 23.17 -3.36
CA PHE A 845 -12.45 23.50 -1.93
C PHE A 845 -11.28 23.09 -1.05
N ASN A 846 -10.94 23.92 -0.07
CA ASN A 846 -9.87 23.64 0.88
C ASN A 846 -10.39 22.71 1.98
N THR A 847 -9.57 21.73 2.36
CA THR A 847 -9.81 20.85 3.50
C THR A 847 -8.78 21.13 4.59
N SER A 848 -9.25 21.44 5.79
CA SER A 848 -8.39 21.65 6.96
C SER A 848 -8.82 20.73 8.09
N PHE A 849 -7.87 19.99 8.68
CA PHE A 849 -8.11 19.31 9.95
C PHE A 849 -8.25 20.34 11.08
N PHE A 850 -9.16 20.09 12.00
CA PHE A 850 -9.24 20.80 13.27
C PHE A 850 -9.36 19.82 14.43
N GLU A 851 -8.73 20.19 15.54
CA GLU A 851 -8.86 19.50 16.82
C GLU A 851 -9.00 20.56 17.92
N VAL A 852 -9.92 20.31 18.84
CA VAL A 852 -10.22 21.15 19.98
C VAL A 852 -10.32 20.25 21.19
N SER A 853 -9.29 20.28 22.03
CA SER A 853 -9.24 19.53 23.28
C SER A 853 -9.23 20.46 24.48
N ILE A 854 -9.96 20.06 25.52
CA ILE A 854 -9.81 20.57 26.87
C ILE A 854 -9.17 19.46 27.70
N GLU A 855 -7.87 19.61 27.96
CA GLU A 855 -7.30 19.12 29.21
C GLU A 855 -7.88 19.96 30.35
N PRO A 856 -8.18 19.36 31.51
CA PRO A 856 -8.91 20.05 32.55
C PRO A 856 -7.98 21.14 33.07
N PRO A 857 -8.43 22.40 33.24
CA PRO A 857 -7.55 23.47 33.65
C PRO A 857 -6.99 23.11 35.02
N VAL A 858 -5.71 22.75 35.03
CA VAL A 858 -5.06 22.12 36.18
C VAL A 858 -5.29 22.97 37.42
N THR A 859 -5.89 22.35 38.43
CA THR A 859 -6.20 23.02 39.69
C THR A 859 -5.14 22.71 40.73
N GLY A 860 -4.93 23.68 41.61
CA GLY A 860 -3.91 23.64 42.63
C GLY A 860 -4.24 24.60 43.77
N ALA A 861 -3.50 24.49 44.85
CA ALA A 861 -3.69 25.28 46.05
C ALA A 861 -3.37 26.76 45.77
N CYS A 862 -4.41 27.57 45.75
CA CYS A 862 -4.34 29.02 45.69
C CYS A 862 -4.31 29.60 47.10
N CYS A 863 -3.17 30.15 47.52
CA CYS A 863 -3.07 30.91 48.76
C CYS A 863 -3.49 32.37 48.52
N THR A 864 -4.60 32.81 49.08
CA THR A 864 -5.08 34.20 48.94
C THR A 864 -4.11 35.23 49.57
N LEU A 865 -4.19 36.50 49.15
CA LEU A 865 -3.25 37.58 49.54
C LEU A 865 -3.12 37.85 51.04
N ASP A 866 -4.13 37.48 51.84
CA ASP A 866 -4.11 37.54 53.30
C ASP A 866 -3.34 36.36 53.95
N GLY A 867 -2.87 35.41 53.15
CA GLY A 867 -1.96 34.32 53.54
C GLY A 867 -2.60 33.26 54.44
N MET A 868 -3.93 33.29 54.64
CA MET A 868 -4.63 32.43 55.60
C MET A 868 -5.73 31.55 54.98
N THR A 869 -6.18 31.84 53.76
CA THR A 869 -7.19 31.03 53.07
C THR A 869 -6.54 30.30 51.90
N CYS A 870 -6.81 29.00 51.79
CA CYS A 870 -6.44 28.19 50.64
C CYS A 870 -7.72 27.70 49.96
N THR A 871 -7.83 27.92 48.66
CA THR A 871 -8.85 27.29 47.79
C THR A 871 -8.17 26.50 46.67
N VAL A 872 -8.84 25.49 46.12
CA VAL A 872 -8.32 24.73 44.98
C VAL A 872 -8.92 25.37 43.72
N GLU A 873 -8.09 26.07 42.96
CA GLU A 873 -8.47 26.91 41.83
C GLU A 873 -7.54 26.63 40.65
N THR A 874 -7.86 27.13 39.46
CA THR A 874 -6.92 27.16 38.33
C THR A 874 -5.84 28.24 38.55
N ALA A 875 -4.68 28.13 37.89
CA ALA A 875 -3.64 29.16 37.98
C ALA A 875 -4.15 30.56 37.58
N ALA A 876 -5.00 30.65 36.55
CA ALA A 876 -5.60 31.89 36.08
C ALA A 876 -6.62 32.47 37.08
N SER A 877 -7.54 31.63 37.60
CA SER A 877 -8.49 32.05 38.64
C SER A 877 -7.78 32.46 39.93
N CYS A 878 -6.70 31.77 40.29
CA CYS A 878 -5.86 32.16 41.43
C CYS A 878 -5.23 33.55 41.23
N SER A 879 -4.67 33.83 40.05
CA SER A 879 -4.15 35.15 39.70
C SER A 879 -5.25 36.23 39.68
N PHE A 880 -6.48 35.90 39.27
CA PHE A 880 -7.63 36.82 39.29
C PHE A 880 -8.10 37.12 40.73
N LEU A 881 -8.05 36.14 41.63
CA LEU A 881 -8.22 36.31 43.07
C LEU A 881 -7.01 36.99 43.74
N GLY A 882 -5.95 37.27 42.98
CA GLY A 882 -4.68 37.85 43.43
C GLY A 882 -3.80 36.89 44.25
N GLY A 883 -4.20 35.62 44.41
CA GLY A 883 -3.51 34.65 45.23
C GLY A 883 -2.21 34.12 44.60
N ILE A 884 -1.38 33.49 45.45
CA ILE A 884 -0.17 32.78 45.05
C ILE A 884 -0.53 31.33 44.79
N TYR A 885 -0.47 30.94 43.51
CA TYR A 885 -0.69 29.56 43.06
C TYR A 885 0.51 28.68 43.45
N ARG A 886 0.25 27.49 44.00
CA ARG A 886 1.29 26.60 44.56
C ARG A 886 1.70 25.44 43.67
N GLY A 887 1.18 25.40 42.43
CA GLY A 887 1.49 24.39 41.43
C GLY A 887 0.38 23.34 41.29
N ASP A 888 0.40 22.65 40.16
CA ASP A 888 -0.69 21.79 39.71
C ASP A 888 -0.84 20.53 40.57
N GLY A 889 -2.09 20.12 40.80
CA GLY A 889 -2.42 18.97 41.64
C GLY A 889 -2.14 19.15 43.13
N THR A 890 -1.74 20.35 43.58
CA THR A 890 -1.51 20.61 45.01
C THR A 890 -2.83 20.82 45.75
N GLY A 891 -3.14 19.93 46.70
CA GLY A 891 -4.31 20.08 47.58
C GLY A 891 -4.03 21.02 48.76
N CYS A 892 -5.03 21.78 49.19
CA CYS A 892 -4.92 22.67 50.36
C CYS A 892 -4.59 21.97 51.69
N ASP A 893 -4.79 20.65 51.79
CA ASP A 893 -4.36 19.85 52.95
C ASP A 893 -2.84 19.62 53.02
N ALA A 894 -2.12 19.83 51.92
CA ALA A 894 -0.67 19.63 51.80
C ALA A 894 0.13 20.95 51.80
N VAL A 895 -0.56 22.10 51.81
CA VAL A 895 0.03 23.42 51.59
C VAL A 895 -0.27 24.33 52.78
N GLU A 896 0.77 24.75 53.49
CA GLU A 896 0.66 25.76 54.55
C GLU A 896 0.83 27.15 53.93
N CYS A 897 -0.27 27.91 53.83
CA CYS A 897 -0.21 29.30 53.38
C CYS A 897 0.45 30.17 54.47
N ILE A 898 1.51 30.88 54.07
CA ILE A 898 2.30 31.79 54.91
C ILE A 898 2.35 33.15 54.18
N PRO A 899 2.21 34.29 54.88
CA PRO A 899 2.29 35.62 54.26
C PRO A 899 3.70 35.92 53.72
N SER A 900 3.85 35.82 52.40
CA SER A 900 5.09 36.07 51.64
C SER A 900 4.92 37.20 50.61
N GLY A 901 6.02 37.71 50.07
CA GLY A 901 6.00 38.75 49.03
C GLY A 901 7.39 39.04 48.45
N ALA A 902 7.46 39.91 47.45
CA ALA A 902 8.69 40.26 46.77
C ALA A 902 9.75 40.87 47.69
N CYS A 903 10.97 40.34 47.59
CA CYS A 903 12.16 40.73 48.30
C CYS A 903 13.24 41.13 47.28
N CYS A 904 13.62 42.40 47.25
CA CYS A 904 14.75 42.85 46.43
C CYS A 904 16.06 42.61 47.19
N LEU A 905 16.93 41.78 46.66
CA LEU A 905 18.26 41.48 47.21
C LEU A 905 19.28 42.55 46.75
N PRO A 906 20.42 42.72 47.48
CA PRO A 906 21.40 43.77 47.19
C PRO A 906 22.13 43.65 45.84
N ASP A 907 22.08 42.49 45.19
CA ASP A 907 22.64 42.19 43.86
C ASP A 907 21.66 42.49 42.71
N GLY A 908 20.47 43.01 43.01
CA GLY A 908 19.39 43.30 42.06
C GLY A 908 18.40 42.15 41.86
N ALA A 909 18.67 40.94 42.38
CA ALA A 909 17.76 39.82 42.24
C ALA A 909 16.47 40.02 43.06
N CYS A 910 15.32 39.58 42.51
CA CYS A 910 14.07 39.53 43.25
C CYS A 910 13.68 38.08 43.57
N VAL A 911 13.36 37.81 44.83
CA VAL A 911 12.83 36.51 45.29
C VAL A 911 11.52 36.70 46.06
N VAL A 912 10.61 35.72 46.03
CA VAL A 912 9.35 35.77 46.79
C VAL A 912 9.52 34.95 48.07
N GLU A 913 9.63 35.64 49.20
CA GLU A 913 9.99 35.05 50.50
C GLU A 913 9.11 35.61 51.63
N SER A 914 9.24 35.07 52.84
CA SER A 914 8.63 35.68 54.03
C SER A 914 9.32 37.02 54.35
N VAL A 915 8.60 37.92 55.04
CA VAL A 915 9.18 39.22 55.47
C VAL A 915 10.36 39.03 56.44
N GLU A 916 10.37 37.95 57.23
CA GLU A 916 11.45 37.64 58.17
C GLU A 916 12.68 37.09 57.44
N ASP A 917 12.48 36.18 56.48
CA ASP A 917 13.56 35.57 55.68
C ASP A 917 14.18 36.57 54.69
N CYS A 918 13.37 37.44 54.09
CA CYS A 918 13.85 38.54 53.24
C CYS A 918 14.83 39.46 53.99
N LEU A 919 14.48 39.86 55.21
CA LEU A 919 15.34 40.68 56.06
C LEU A 919 16.57 39.91 56.56
N ALA A 920 16.47 38.58 56.76
CA ALA A 920 17.59 37.72 57.11
C ALA A 920 18.59 37.55 55.94
N ALA A 921 18.12 37.55 54.70
CA ALA A 921 18.94 37.56 53.48
C ALA A 921 19.58 38.93 53.19
N GLY A 922 19.26 39.97 53.97
CA GLY A 922 19.74 41.34 53.75
C GLY A 922 19.01 42.08 52.63
N GLY A 923 17.91 41.53 52.12
CA GLY A 923 17.05 42.18 51.13
C GLY A 923 16.04 43.16 51.74
N VAL A 924 15.36 43.90 50.86
CA VAL A 924 14.32 44.86 51.22
C VAL A 924 12.95 44.33 50.75
N PRO A 925 12.03 43.98 51.67
CA PRO A 925 10.71 43.49 51.31
C PRO A 925 9.85 44.64 50.75
N GLN A 926 9.27 44.43 49.57
CA GLN A 926 8.49 45.45 48.84
C GLN A 926 7.00 45.46 49.26
N GLY A 927 6.50 44.36 49.80
CA GLY A 927 5.14 44.23 50.32
C GLY A 927 4.67 42.79 50.34
N ILE A 928 3.87 42.41 51.34
CA ILE A 928 3.21 41.09 51.37
C ILE A 928 2.23 41.02 50.19
N GLY A 929 2.28 39.94 49.41
CA GLY A 929 1.42 39.73 48.25
C GLY A 929 1.83 40.47 46.97
N LEU A 930 2.89 41.29 46.98
CA LEU A 930 3.45 41.84 45.73
C LEU A 930 4.33 40.77 45.06
N PRO A 931 4.07 40.37 43.80
CA PRO A 931 4.93 39.43 43.08
C PRO A 931 6.19 40.14 42.54
N CYS A 932 7.25 39.37 42.26
CA CYS A 932 8.51 39.94 41.79
C CYS A 932 8.43 40.62 40.41
N ALA A 933 7.46 40.26 39.56
CA ALA A 933 7.24 40.92 38.27
C ALA A 933 6.78 42.39 38.41
N ASP A 934 6.05 42.71 39.49
CA ASP A 934 5.56 44.06 39.79
C ASP A 934 6.46 44.83 40.77
N ALA A 935 7.52 44.20 41.26
CA ALA A 935 8.46 44.78 42.23
C ALA A 935 9.56 45.55 41.51
N GLN A 936 9.65 46.86 41.75
CA GLN A 936 10.71 47.72 41.19
C GLN A 936 12.03 47.54 41.95
N CYS A 937 12.71 46.40 41.75
CA CYS A 937 14.06 46.15 42.26
C CYS A 937 15.12 46.82 41.36
N PRO A 938 15.93 47.78 41.88
CA PRO A 938 16.97 48.44 41.10
C PRO A 938 18.05 47.46 40.62
N GLN A 939 18.45 47.54 39.36
CA GLN A 939 19.52 46.73 38.76
C GLN A 939 20.86 47.50 38.67
N PRO A 940 22.00 46.78 38.47
CA PRO A 940 23.28 47.35 38.05
C PRO A 940 23.21 48.41 36.94
N GLY A 941 24.26 49.24 36.81
CA GLY A 941 24.29 50.35 35.86
C GLY A 941 25.66 50.58 35.22
N ALA A 942 25.68 51.32 34.11
CA ALA A 942 26.85 51.59 33.30
C ALA A 942 27.73 52.73 33.84
N CYS A 943 29.04 52.55 33.71
CA CYS A 943 30.10 53.48 34.09
C CYS A 943 30.98 53.78 32.87
N CYS A 944 30.95 55.01 32.35
CA CYS A 944 31.85 55.45 31.28
C CYS A 944 33.21 55.86 31.88
N LEU A 945 34.27 55.18 31.46
CA LEU A 945 35.65 55.47 31.85
C LEU A 945 36.28 56.56 30.99
N LEU A 946 37.34 57.20 31.51
CA LEU A 946 37.98 58.39 30.92
C LEU A 946 38.70 58.15 29.58
N ASP A 947 38.87 56.90 29.15
CA ASP A 947 39.44 56.51 27.86
C ASP A 947 38.36 56.21 26.79
N GLY A 948 37.07 56.35 27.14
CA GLY A 948 35.93 56.05 26.27
C GLY A 948 35.38 54.63 26.39
N SER A 949 35.98 53.77 27.22
CA SER A 949 35.45 52.44 27.52
C SER A 949 34.27 52.48 28.51
N CYS A 950 33.46 51.41 28.55
CA CYS A 950 32.30 51.29 29.42
C CYS A 950 32.33 49.97 30.21
N GLU A 951 32.00 50.01 31.49
CA GLU A 951 31.80 48.82 32.33
C GLU A 951 30.49 48.88 33.12
N ILE A 952 29.87 47.72 33.39
CA ILE A 952 28.70 47.62 34.26
C ILE A 952 29.16 47.45 35.70
N VAL A 953 28.74 48.35 36.59
CA VAL A 953 29.02 48.29 38.03
C VAL A 953 27.88 47.53 38.73
N PRO A 954 28.17 46.39 39.39
CA PRO A 954 27.14 45.52 39.97
C PRO A 954 26.50 46.03 41.27
N GLU A 955 27.04 47.09 41.89
CA GLU A 955 26.43 47.71 43.08
C GLU A 955 25.53 48.89 42.68
N VAL A 956 24.27 48.84 43.10
CA VAL A 956 23.26 49.89 42.90
C VAL A 956 23.75 51.23 43.48
N GLY A 957 23.69 52.29 42.67
CA GLY A 957 24.19 53.62 43.03
C GLY A 957 25.64 53.91 42.66
N GLY A 958 26.36 52.97 42.04
CA GLY A 958 27.61 53.24 41.31
C GLY A 958 28.82 53.64 42.15
N ALA A 959 28.88 53.21 43.43
CA ALA A 959 29.92 53.63 44.38
C ALA A 959 31.36 53.28 43.94
N ASP A 960 31.54 52.18 43.21
CA ASP A 960 32.83 51.72 42.68
C ASP A 960 33.12 52.18 41.23
N CYS A 961 32.28 53.04 40.63
CA CYS A 961 32.52 53.57 39.29
C CYS A 961 33.76 54.50 39.26
N ALA A 962 34.79 54.12 38.51
CA ALA A 962 36.03 54.90 38.36
C ALA A 962 35.92 56.07 37.35
N GLY A 963 34.74 56.28 36.76
CA GLY A 963 34.45 57.31 35.76
C GLY A 963 33.12 58.02 36.02
N VAL A 964 32.28 58.18 35.00
CA VAL A 964 30.94 58.77 35.11
C VAL A 964 29.88 57.68 35.10
N TYR A 965 29.19 57.52 36.22
CA TYR A 965 28.07 56.58 36.36
C TYR A 965 26.81 57.15 35.70
N LEU A 966 26.18 56.37 34.82
CA LEU A 966 25.00 56.79 34.05
C LEU A 966 23.67 56.55 34.78
N GLY A 967 23.69 55.77 35.87
CA GLY A 967 22.53 55.47 36.72
C GLY A 967 22.13 54.00 36.70
N ASP A 968 21.32 53.59 37.68
CA ASP A 968 20.83 52.22 37.83
C ASP A 968 19.96 51.80 36.61
N ASN A 969 20.07 50.54 36.17
CA ASN A 969 19.45 49.99 34.96
C ASN A 969 19.96 50.57 33.62
N THR A 970 21.19 51.08 33.55
CA THR A 970 21.83 51.51 32.28
C THR A 970 22.83 50.49 31.77
N THR A 971 22.91 50.33 30.45
CA THR A 971 23.74 49.33 29.74
C THR A 971 24.94 49.95 29.02
N CYS A 972 25.94 49.13 28.69
CA CYS A 972 27.15 49.53 27.95
C CYS A 972 27.01 49.25 26.45
N ASP A 973 25.93 49.72 25.84
CA ASP A 973 25.70 49.54 24.41
C ASP A 973 26.51 50.55 23.56
N ASP A 974 26.96 50.10 22.38
CA ASP A 974 27.95 50.81 21.56
C ASP A 974 27.50 52.23 21.18
N GLY A 975 28.25 53.23 21.69
CA GLY A 975 28.09 54.65 21.35
C GLY A 975 27.53 55.55 22.46
N MET A 976 27.24 55.04 23.66
CA MET A 976 26.80 55.89 24.79
C MET A 976 27.95 56.64 25.49
N CYS A 977 29.18 56.11 25.46
CA CYS A 977 30.38 56.85 25.90
C CYS A 977 31.06 57.53 24.69
N PRO A 978 31.39 58.83 24.74
CA PRO A 978 31.95 59.56 23.60
C PRO A 978 33.41 59.19 23.31
N ALA A 979 33.80 59.26 22.03
CA ALA A 979 35.17 59.04 21.59
C ALA A 979 36.14 60.16 22.06
N ALA A 980 37.39 59.81 22.30
CA ALA A 980 38.38 60.70 22.94
C ALA A 980 38.69 61.97 22.13
N CYS A 981 38.68 63.12 22.83
CA CYS A 981 39.11 64.42 22.30
C CYS A 981 40.62 64.42 21.99
N VAL A 982 41.01 65.02 20.86
CA VAL A 982 42.41 65.16 20.45
C VAL A 982 42.82 66.64 20.59
N PRO A 983 43.71 67.01 21.53
CA PRO A 983 44.03 68.42 21.77
C PRO A 983 44.80 69.01 20.59
N SER A 984 44.39 70.20 20.12
CA SER A 984 45.04 70.92 19.00
C SER A 984 46.15 71.83 19.54
N PRO A 985 47.44 71.44 19.48
CA PRO A 985 48.52 72.19 20.12
C PRO A 985 48.89 73.47 19.36
N ASP A 986 48.33 73.62 18.17
CA ASP A 986 48.62 74.67 17.20
C ASP A 986 47.54 75.76 17.15
N GLY A 987 46.37 75.53 17.77
CA GLY A 987 45.32 76.54 17.92
C GLY A 987 44.49 76.81 16.65
N ASP A 988 44.78 76.10 15.56
CA ASP A 988 43.91 75.95 14.40
C ASP A 988 42.74 75.01 14.78
N THR A 989 41.51 75.46 14.51
CA THR A 989 40.24 74.86 14.94
C THR A 989 39.25 74.61 13.80
N ASP A 990 39.43 75.22 12.63
CA ASP A 990 38.68 74.87 11.41
C ASP A 990 39.51 74.14 10.34
N GLY A 991 40.82 73.97 10.58
CA GLY A 991 41.72 73.13 9.82
C GLY A 991 42.25 73.77 8.55
N ASP A 992 42.17 75.10 8.41
CA ASP A 992 42.62 75.82 7.20
C ASP A 992 44.15 76.02 7.13
N GLY A 993 44.88 75.72 8.21
CA GLY A 993 46.32 75.80 8.34
C GLY A 993 46.85 77.13 8.89
N PHE A 994 45.97 78.05 9.28
CA PHE A 994 46.30 79.30 9.96
C PHE A 994 45.69 79.33 11.37
N THR A 995 46.01 80.37 12.14
CA THR A 995 45.39 80.60 13.45
C THR A 995 44.94 82.05 13.49
N ASP A 996 43.68 82.30 13.15
CA ASP A 996 43.16 83.64 12.90
C ASP A 996 41.82 83.96 13.57
N PHE A 997 41.15 85.00 13.08
CA PHE A 997 39.89 85.45 13.64
C PHE A 997 38.77 84.41 13.57
N ASN A 998 38.81 83.48 12.61
CA ASN A 998 37.82 82.40 12.53
C ASN A 998 38.00 81.40 13.69
N ASP A 999 39.24 81.05 14.06
CA ASP A 999 39.51 80.17 15.20
C ASP A 999 39.08 80.78 16.52
N LEU A 1000 39.37 82.06 16.71
CA LEU A 1000 38.89 82.82 17.85
C LEU A 1000 37.36 82.83 17.93
N LEU A 1001 36.68 82.92 16.78
CA LEU A 1001 35.23 82.82 16.73
C LEU A 1001 34.74 81.40 17.04
N ASN A 1002 35.43 80.34 16.62
CA ASN A 1002 35.06 78.96 16.94
C ASN A 1002 35.06 78.68 18.45
N VAL A 1003 36.10 79.13 19.16
CA VAL A 1003 36.17 79.02 20.63
C VAL A 1003 35.13 79.94 21.29
N LEU A 1004 35.06 81.23 20.92
CA LEU A 1004 34.12 82.18 21.54
C LEU A 1004 32.64 81.85 21.28
N ALA A 1005 32.31 81.24 20.14
CA ALA A 1005 30.93 80.87 19.82
C ALA A 1005 30.43 79.63 20.58
N ARG A 1006 31.34 78.82 21.14
CA ARG A 1006 31.03 77.55 21.82
C ARG A 1006 31.30 77.57 23.33
N TRP A 1007 31.53 78.76 23.90
CA TRP A 1007 31.91 78.97 25.31
C TRP A 1007 30.97 78.32 26.33
N GLY A 1008 31.50 77.44 27.17
CA GLY A 1008 30.76 76.68 28.19
C GLY A 1008 31.14 75.20 28.24
N LEU A 1009 30.32 74.39 28.91
CA LEU A 1009 30.51 72.94 29.01
C LEU A 1009 30.39 72.29 27.62
N CYS A 1010 31.40 71.53 27.22
CA CYS A 1010 31.35 70.71 26.02
C CYS A 1010 30.61 69.40 26.30
N MET A 1011 29.30 69.37 26.05
CA MET A 1011 28.47 68.16 26.14
C MET A 1011 27.59 68.08 24.90
N LEU A 1012 27.89 67.15 23.98
CA LEU A 1012 27.15 66.98 22.71
C LEU A 1012 26.83 65.52 22.42
N PRO A 1013 25.69 65.24 21.75
CA PRO A 1013 25.29 63.89 21.32
C PRO A 1013 26.16 63.37 20.15
N PRO A 1014 26.05 62.07 19.80
CA PRO A 1014 26.96 61.42 18.84
C PRO A 1014 27.03 62.10 17.47
N GLY A 1015 28.25 62.24 16.94
CA GLY A 1015 28.50 62.70 15.57
C GLY A 1015 28.84 64.20 15.40
N PHE A 1016 29.06 64.96 16.48
CA PHE A 1016 29.54 66.34 16.42
C PHE A 1016 30.85 66.53 17.19
N GLU A 1017 31.92 66.92 16.49
CA GLU A 1017 33.20 67.26 17.11
C GLU A 1017 33.17 68.66 17.75
N CYS A 1018 33.70 68.76 18.97
CA CYS A 1018 33.61 69.95 19.81
C CYS A 1018 34.80 70.90 19.58
N LEU A 1019 34.96 71.39 18.35
CA LEU A 1019 36.14 72.14 17.85
C LEU A 1019 36.52 73.42 18.62
N GLY A 1020 35.81 73.79 19.69
CA GLY A 1020 36.16 74.90 20.59
C GLY A 1020 36.92 74.48 21.85
N ASP A 1021 36.90 73.20 22.23
CA ASP A 1021 37.64 72.62 23.36
C ASP A 1021 39.00 72.15 22.81
N VAL A 1022 40.00 73.00 22.96
CA VAL A 1022 41.31 72.94 22.27
C VAL A 1022 42.34 72.22 23.15
N ASP A 1023 42.22 72.33 24.48
CA ASP A 1023 43.07 71.59 25.43
C ASP A 1023 42.43 70.31 26.00
N CYS A 1024 41.19 69.99 25.60
CA CYS A 1024 40.45 68.76 25.89
C CYS A 1024 40.16 68.54 27.39
N ASP A 1025 39.90 69.61 28.14
CA ASP A 1025 39.54 69.53 29.57
C ASP A 1025 38.03 69.31 29.83
N GLY A 1026 37.21 69.37 28.78
CA GLY A 1026 35.76 69.19 28.81
C GLY A 1026 34.97 70.51 28.85
N GLN A 1027 35.64 71.66 28.86
CA GLN A 1027 35.02 72.98 28.84
C GLN A 1027 35.69 73.92 27.84
N VAL A 1028 34.87 74.59 27.01
CA VAL A 1028 35.31 75.70 26.18
C VAL A 1028 35.38 76.96 27.04
N ASP A 1029 36.58 77.32 27.46
CA ASP A 1029 36.86 78.23 28.58
C ASP A 1029 37.97 79.25 28.21
N PHE A 1030 38.37 80.07 29.19
CA PHE A 1030 39.51 80.99 29.02
C PHE A 1030 40.85 80.27 28.85
N SER A 1031 40.93 78.95 28.94
CA SER A 1031 42.14 78.13 28.75
C SER A 1031 42.37 77.84 27.27
N ASP A 1032 41.37 77.35 26.55
CA ASP A 1032 41.36 77.20 25.09
C ASP A 1032 41.65 78.51 24.37
N LEU A 1033 41.02 79.58 24.84
CA LEU A 1033 41.24 80.92 24.30
C LEU A 1033 42.71 81.36 24.40
N LYS A 1034 43.45 80.92 25.42
CA LYS A 1034 44.89 81.19 25.49
C LYS A 1034 45.67 80.39 24.47
N VAL A 1035 45.27 79.16 24.14
CA VAL A 1035 45.95 78.31 23.15
C VAL A 1035 45.88 78.97 21.77
N VAL A 1036 44.66 79.32 21.32
CA VAL A 1036 44.44 80.02 20.04
C VAL A 1036 45.17 81.37 19.99
N LEU A 1037 45.01 82.21 21.03
CA LEU A 1037 45.67 83.52 21.07
C LEU A 1037 47.21 83.45 21.18
N ALA A 1038 47.77 82.35 21.71
CA ALA A 1038 49.21 82.16 21.80
C ALA A 1038 49.86 81.74 20.47
N LYS A 1039 49.06 81.29 19.49
CA LYS A 1039 49.52 80.77 18.19
C LYS A 1039 49.16 81.66 16.99
N TRP A 1040 48.46 82.76 17.23
CA TRP A 1040 47.96 83.72 16.24
C TRP A 1040 48.90 84.02 15.06
N ASN A 1041 48.46 83.67 13.84
CA ASN A 1041 49.22 83.82 12.60
C ASN A 1041 48.30 83.94 11.36
N PRO A 1042 47.66 85.11 11.14
CA PRO A 1042 46.72 85.31 10.03
C PRO A 1042 47.41 85.39 8.67
N PRO A 1043 46.77 84.95 7.57
CA PRO A 1043 47.34 84.98 6.23
C PRO A 1043 47.60 86.42 5.74
N GLY A 1044 48.87 86.82 5.74
CA GLY A 1044 49.36 88.13 5.26
C GLY A 1044 50.03 89.03 6.30
N GLY A 1045 50.27 88.54 7.52
CA GLY A 1045 51.07 89.19 8.57
C GLY A 1045 52.59 89.01 8.42
#